data_AF-A0A1V4H699-F1
#
_entry.id   AF-A0A1V4H699-F1
#
_cell.length_a   1.000
_cell.length_b   1.000
_cell.length_c   1.000
_cell.angle_alpha   90.00
_cell.angle_beta   90.00
_cell.angle_gamma   90.00
#
_symmetry.space_group_name_H-M   'P 1'
#
loop_
_entity.id
_entity.type
_entity.pdbx_description
1 polymer ?
#
loop_
_entity_poly.entity_id
_entity_poly.type
_entity_poly.pdbx_seq_one_letter_code
_entity_poly.pdbx_strand_id
1 'polypeptide(L)'
;MDIINQTNRTILFEEMNPEKLDIMTIVGDVRGIDSLSDDKIKEINQHLLVKSFDEFLDKFSPSVYSFFNAANQKVMYTLKKPEGISDDSVSEIKIDQSNDFLKMLFTLIDTKRSQGITNVDFKFENLLDMISPKKVMDDIRQVRKEIHYLYAQHDKLDDGDPKKLDLGDKLNFMFEDASKNYNNVMAMLPLAIEDIKTRLLLGSSQEESHSEAIQIGQLTIGETGELKIIEAPKSDSTQLLVMEDSVGNGLISVFEDDYDSVSDTPSSYVKDLVVRTFCPLPALQSNINTEIEVQNYNTYLEFYKNAKDEFVKTVKPLVEKILGVKMYFDQYATKNKGMQPSLIVTNAKLDMMVKSSNIPRLETFLNTVNAKNDFSDTIWFGIVPSVQLESSGSSTVSRERFRGNEKVAKQDGNTMESLSMLLQVVKDYKLQIFFSFETGEETTFNSMATSGIDKYMDKCGVLVRKEYSEYAVPCIPNFTVIPKDKSGVVIDTKMLQTEDGVTLSKEKEDILKLWIEGVYIGAAYVAAGIVAAYQCSEYLKESFKSVSREFPGVRFDIEAGDNGLRMVTTMAKEISGFTNNIKDAINRKNFGFVFSSENAQLQGKDIKRITVYKARSLASADEGFDPLYKTLVSTYIERILRFQTGDFKHDNIVKFFSNNPNSQKSKWLSTRGFTNSIIQDGDDMSFMIDDKSNLCQIDLVFNGNVKNLEVMITKGTTPVKA
;
A
#
# COMPACT_ATOMS: atom_id res chain seq x y z
N MET A 1 -27.39 -14.03 18.41
CA MET A 1 -26.55 -14.93 19.23
C MET A 1 -25.18 -14.28 19.19
N ASP A 2 -24.96 -13.24 19.99
CA ASP A 2 -23.97 -12.19 19.69
C ASP A 2 -22.88 -12.18 20.78
N ILE A 3 -22.09 -13.26 20.87
CA ILE A 3 -21.09 -13.41 21.94
C ILE A 3 -19.71 -12.91 21.49
N ILE A 4 -19.31 -13.21 20.25
CA ILE A 4 -18.09 -12.70 19.64
C ILE A 4 -18.48 -12.09 18.29
N ASN A 5 -18.52 -10.77 18.24
CA ASN A 5 -18.94 -10.03 17.04
C ASN A 5 -17.76 -9.65 16.13
N GLN A 6 -16.52 -9.77 16.61
CA GLN A 6 -15.32 -9.41 15.88
C GLN A 6 -14.25 -10.51 15.96
N THR A 7 -14.01 -11.20 14.84
CA THR A 7 -13.01 -12.27 14.73
C THR A 7 -11.86 -11.94 13.77
N ASN A 8 -11.74 -10.69 13.35
CA ASN A 8 -10.79 -10.27 12.32
C ASN A 8 -9.93 -9.07 12.69
N ARG A 9 -9.87 -8.71 13.97
CA ARG A 9 -8.96 -7.69 14.45
C ARG A 9 -7.51 -8.18 14.36
N THR A 10 -6.67 -7.37 13.71
CA THR A 10 -5.27 -7.69 13.41
C THR A 10 -4.34 -6.68 14.08
N ILE A 11 -3.16 -7.12 14.54
CA ILE A 11 -2.07 -6.23 14.99
C ILE A 11 -0.92 -6.26 13.98
N LEU A 12 -0.34 -5.11 13.65
CA LEU A 12 0.80 -4.96 12.76
C LEU A 12 2.03 -4.55 13.57
N PHE A 13 3.05 -5.41 13.57
CA PHE A 13 4.33 -5.16 14.24
C PHE A 13 5.30 -4.47 13.29
N GLU A 14 5.13 -3.16 13.12
CA GLU A 14 5.92 -2.37 12.18
C GLU A 14 5.99 -0.89 12.63
N GLU A 15 7.11 -0.22 12.33
CA GLU A 15 7.28 1.23 12.52
C GLU A 15 6.87 1.97 11.22
N MET A 16 5.87 2.84 11.32
CA MET A 16 5.30 3.59 10.19
C MET A 16 5.73 5.05 10.20
N ASN A 17 5.68 5.70 11.36
CA ASN A 17 6.16 7.06 11.55
C ASN A 17 6.75 7.19 12.97
N PRO A 18 8.08 7.33 13.11
CA PRO A 18 8.74 7.42 14.41
C PRO A 18 8.36 8.67 15.22
N GLU A 19 7.79 9.69 14.57
CA GLU A 19 7.32 10.93 15.24
C GLU A 19 5.91 10.78 15.85
N LYS A 20 5.22 9.67 15.59
CA LYS A 20 3.90 9.37 16.16
C LYS A 20 4.03 8.43 17.36
N LEU A 21 3.05 8.49 18.26
CA LEU A 21 2.99 7.61 19.41
C LEU A 21 3.03 6.14 18.98
N ASP A 22 3.74 5.34 19.77
CA ASP A 22 3.79 3.89 19.64
C ASP A 22 3.03 3.22 20.79
N ILE A 23 2.71 1.93 20.62
CA ILE A 23 1.93 1.17 21.60
C ILE A 23 2.60 1.11 22.98
N MET A 24 3.93 1.06 23.04
CA MET A 24 4.69 0.92 24.28
C MET A 24 4.72 2.22 25.06
N THR A 25 4.71 3.35 24.35
CA THR A 25 4.60 4.69 24.92
C THR A 25 3.22 4.91 25.54
N ILE A 26 2.14 4.53 24.85
CA ILE A 26 0.77 4.71 25.35
C ILE A 26 0.47 3.78 26.55
N VAL A 27 0.91 2.52 26.48
CA VAL A 27 0.79 1.55 27.57
C VAL A 27 1.54 2.02 28.81
N GLY A 28 2.75 2.57 28.63
CA GLY A 28 3.54 3.13 29.73
C GLY A 28 4.12 2.08 30.67
N ASP A 29 4.29 2.46 31.94
CA ASP A 29 4.83 1.57 32.98
C ASP A 29 3.75 0.62 33.52
N VAL A 30 4.07 -0.67 33.55
CA VAL A 30 3.15 -1.76 33.93
C VAL A 30 3.62 -2.53 35.16
N ARG A 31 4.62 -2.03 35.89
CA ARG A 31 5.11 -2.69 37.11
C ARG A 31 3.98 -2.89 38.12
N GLY A 32 3.66 -4.16 38.39
CA GLY A 32 2.61 -4.55 39.35
C GLY A 32 1.19 -4.43 38.82
N ILE A 33 1.00 -4.30 37.50
CA ILE A 33 -0.31 -4.21 36.87
C ILE A 33 -0.42 -5.29 35.78
N ASP A 34 -1.44 -6.14 35.87
CA ASP A 34 -1.65 -7.23 34.89
C ASP A 34 -2.63 -6.87 33.77
N SER A 35 -3.36 -5.75 33.89
CA SER A 35 -4.29 -5.27 32.87
C SER A 35 -4.45 -3.74 32.86
N LEU A 36 -4.76 -3.19 31.70
CA LEU A 36 -4.99 -1.77 31.46
C LEU A 36 -6.44 -1.38 31.77
N SER A 37 -6.64 -0.09 32.07
CA SER A 37 -7.98 0.49 32.21
C SER A 37 -8.65 0.68 30.85
N ASP A 38 -9.99 0.76 30.86
CA ASP A 38 -10.78 0.98 29.64
C ASP A 38 -10.43 2.30 28.95
N ASP A 39 -10.07 3.34 29.71
CA ASP A 39 -9.63 4.63 29.15
C ASP A 39 -8.30 4.50 28.41
N LYS A 40 -7.38 3.66 28.90
CA LYS A 40 -6.14 3.35 28.17
C LYS A 40 -6.40 2.56 26.90
N ILE A 41 -7.34 1.62 26.91
CA ILE A 41 -7.72 0.89 25.68
C ILE A 41 -8.36 1.85 24.66
N LYS A 42 -9.20 2.79 25.10
CA LYS A 42 -9.74 3.83 24.22
C LYS A 42 -8.65 4.73 23.64
N GLU A 43 -7.67 5.15 24.44
CA GLU A 43 -6.51 5.94 23.98
C GLU A 43 -5.70 5.18 22.92
N ILE A 44 -5.40 3.89 23.18
CA ILE A 44 -4.73 3.00 22.20
C ILE A 44 -5.55 2.93 20.91
N ASN A 45 -6.86 2.71 21.00
CA ASN A 45 -7.73 2.62 19.83
C ASN A 45 -7.81 3.95 19.07
N GLN A 46 -7.82 5.08 19.77
CA GLN A 46 -7.86 6.40 19.16
C GLN A 46 -6.62 6.65 18.30
N HIS A 47 -5.43 6.33 18.82
CA HIS A 47 -4.16 6.64 18.15
C HIS A 47 -3.68 5.54 17.19
N LEU A 48 -3.94 4.26 17.49
CA LEU A 48 -3.26 3.13 16.83
C LEU A 48 -4.16 2.17 16.05
N LEU A 49 -5.46 2.13 16.36
CA LEU A 49 -6.43 1.28 15.63
C LEU A 49 -6.93 2.03 14.40
N VAL A 50 -6.92 1.39 13.24
CA VAL A 50 -7.44 1.92 11.98
C VAL A 50 -8.40 0.90 11.34
N LYS A 51 -9.44 1.39 10.67
CA LYS A 51 -10.47 0.58 10.00
C LYS A 51 -10.47 0.76 8.48
N SER A 52 -9.74 1.74 7.97
CA SER A 52 -9.52 1.93 6.53
C SER A 52 -8.09 2.38 6.25
N PHE A 53 -7.71 2.31 4.98
CA PHE A 53 -6.44 2.85 4.51
C PHE A 53 -6.36 4.38 4.67
N ASP A 54 -7.48 5.09 4.46
CA ASP A 54 -7.52 6.55 4.61
C ASP A 54 -7.30 6.95 6.08
N GLU A 55 -7.98 6.27 7.02
CA GLU A 55 -7.78 6.50 8.46
C GLU A 55 -6.32 6.23 8.88
N PHE A 56 -5.66 5.27 8.22
CA PHE A 56 -4.24 5.00 8.43
C PHE A 56 -3.35 6.17 7.99
N LEU A 57 -3.57 6.71 6.78
CA LEU A 57 -2.81 7.86 6.30
C LEU A 57 -3.00 9.08 7.22
N ASP A 58 -4.23 9.32 7.67
CA ASP A 58 -4.54 10.45 8.56
C ASP A 58 -3.86 10.32 9.94
N LYS A 59 -3.96 9.13 10.57
CA LYS A 59 -3.42 8.93 11.92
C LYS A 59 -1.89 8.89 11.95
N PHE A 60 -1.27 8.15 11.03
CA PHE A 60 0.17 7.94 11.03
C PHE A 60 0.93 9.01 10.25
N SER A 61 0.29 9.68 9.27
CA SER A 61 0.88 10.74 8.44
C SER A 61 2.33 10.43 8.04
N PRO A 62 2.58 9.27 7.37
CA PRO A 62 3.93 8.82 7.06
C PRO A 62 4.64 9.88 6.20
N SER A 63 5.87 10.23 6.57
CA SER A 63 6.56 11.40 6.00
C SER A 63 8.03 11.14 5.74
N VAL A 64 8.56 11.86 4.75
CA VAL A 64 9.99 11.94 4.43
C VAL A 64 10.43 13.38 4.66
N TYR A 65 11.58 13.57 5.30
CA TYR A 65 12.15 14.88 5.52
C TYR A 65 13.23 15.14 4.50
N SER A 66 13.28 16.36 3.98
CA SER A 66 14.33 16.79 3.04
C SER A 66 15.01 18.06 3.51
N PHE A 67 16.32 18.15 3.30
CA PHE A 67 17.10 19.36 3.58
C PHE A 67 18.26 19.48 2.58
N PHE A 68 18.73 20.71 2.33
CA PHE A 68 19.84 20.95 1.41
C PHE A 68 21.18 20.93 2.15
N ASN A 69 22.11 20.08 1.70
CA ASN A 69 23.46 20.04 2.21
C ASN A 69 24.39 20.88 1.32
N ALA A 70 24.76 22.06 1.79
CA ALA A 70 25.62 22.99 1.08
C ALA A 70 27.06 22.47 0.86
N ALA A 71 27.55 21.54 1.68
CA ALA A 71 28.91 21.03 1.57
C ALA A 71 29.11 20.10 0.36
N ASN A 72 28.08 19.32 0.02
CA ASN A 72 28.10 18.43 -1.14
C ASN A 72 27.15 18.85 -2.27
N GLN A 73 26.44 19.98 -2.10
CA GLN A 73 25.48 20.56 -3.06
C GLN A 73 24.36 19.58 -3.44
N LYS A 74 23.85 18.82 -2.46
CA LYS A 74 22.79 17.82 -2.67
C LYS A 74 21.62 18.01 -1.72
N VAL A 75 20.44 17.64 -2.21
CA VAL A 75 19.26 17.44 -1.36
C VAL A 75 19.41 16.07 -0.68
N MET A 76 19.31 16.07 0.64
CA MET A 76 19.33 14.87 1.46
C MET A 76 17.91 14.51 1.86
N TYR A 77 17.58 13.23 1.88
CA TYR A 77 16.28 12.73 2.33
C TYR A 77 16.46 11.78 3.52
N THR A 78 15.58 11.86 4.50
CA THR A 78 15.57 10.98 5.68
C THR A 78 14.15 10.58 6.08
N LEU A 79 14.00 9.36 6.59
CA LEU A 79 12.71 8.88 7.15
C LEU A 79 12.45 9.38 8.58
N LYS A 80 13.49 9.85 9.26
CA LYS A 80 13.42 10.45 10.59
C LYS A 80 13.68 11.93 10.48
N LYS A 81 13.00 12.72 11.32
CA LYS A 81 13.27 14.15 11.38
C LYS A 81 14.73 14.33 11.85
N PRO A 82 15.58 15.04 11.08
CA PRO A 82 16.98 15.19 11.45
C PRO A 82 17.12 16.04 12.72
N GLU A 83 17.86 15.53 13.70
CA GLU A 83 18.16 16.26 14.93
C GLU A 83 19.27 17.29 14.70
N GLY A 84 19.13 18.49 15.26
CA GLY A 84 20.16 19.55 15.21
C GLY A 84 20.14 20.43 13.96
N ILE A 85 19.16 20.27 13.07
CA ILE A 85 18.88 21.19 11.96
C ILE A 85 17.69 22.08 12.34
N SER A 86 17.70 23.36 11.96
CA SER A 86 16.56 24.26 12.18
C SER A 86 15.32 23.75 11.44
N ASP A 87 14.15 23.86 12.07
CA ASP A 87 12.87 23.44 11.46
C ASP A 87 12.61 24.19 10.13
N ASP A 88 13.00 25.47 10.04
CA ASP A 88 12.87 26.28 8.82
C ASP A 88 13.73 25.76 7.65
N SER A 89 14.73 24.92 7.93
CA SER A 89 15.63 24.33 6.92
C SER A 89 15.27 22.90 6.55
N VAL A 90 14.20 22.34 7.14
CA VAL A 90 13.73 20.98 6.90
C VAL A 90 12.34 21.04 6.29
N SER A 91 12.18 20.49 5.10
CA SER A 91 10.86 20.34 4.47
C SER A 91 10.31 18.95 4.76
N GLU A 92 9.08 18.88 5.26
CA GLU A 92 8.32 17.64 5.44
C GLU A 92 7.53 17.31 4.17
N ILE A 93 7.75 16.11 3.62
CA ILE A 93 7.05 15.56 2.46
C ILE A 93 6.15 14.44 2.96
N LYS A 94 4.85 14.71 3.04
CA LYS A 94 3.85 13.69 3.41
C LYS A 94 3.68 12.67 2.27
N ILE A 95 3.64 11.40 2.63
CA ILE A 95 3.44 10.28 1.71
C ILE A 95 1.97 9.84 1.81
N ASP A 96 1.09 10.70 1.33
CA ASP A 96 -0.35 10.49 1.31
C ASP A 96 -0.89 10.34 -0.13
N GLN A 97 -2.21 10.36 -0.29
CA GLN A 97 -2.83 10.24 -1.62
C GLN A 97 -2.53 11.40 -2.57
N SER A 98 -1.96 12.52 -2.10
CA SER A 98 -1.54 13.64 -2.93
C SER A 98 -0.16 13.43 -3.55
N ASN A 99 0.68 12.56 -2.97
CA ASN A 99 2.04 12.29 -3.42
C ASN A 99 2.09 11.57 -4.79
N ASP A 100 2.81 12.13 -5.75
CA ASP A 100 2.86 11.61 -7.13
C ASP A 100 3.44 10.20 -7.24
N PHE A 101 4.46 9.89 -6.45
CA PHE A 101 5.08 8.57 -6.46
C PHE A 101 4.10 7.50 -5.94
N LEU A 102 3.38 7.80 -4.86
CA LEU A 102 2.36 6.90 -4.32
C LEU A 102 1.16 6.77 -5.26
N LYS A 103 0.66 7.88 -5.83
CA LYS A 103 -0.42 7.89 -6.84
C LYS A 103 -0.07 7.04 -8.07
N MET A 104 1.15 7.17 -8.58
CA MET A 104 1.64 6.36 -9.69
C MET A 104 1.57 4.87 -9.34
N LEU A 105 2.02 4.47 -8.15
CA LEU A 105 1.98 3.08 -7.71
C LEU A 105 0.55 2.55 -7.57
N PHE A 106 -0.38 3.34 -7.03
CA PHE A 106 -1.79 2.97 -6.99
C PHE A 106 -2.38 2.80 -8.39
N THR A 107 -2.11 3.77 -9.27
CA THR A 107 -2.56 3.72 -10.67
C THR A 107 -2.02 2.47 -11.37
N LEU A 108 -0.77 2.10 -11.10
CA LEU A 108 -0.16 0.88 -11.64
C LEU A 108 -0.87 -0.37 -11.13
N ILE A 109 -1.08 -0.50 -9.81
CA ILE A 109 -1.78 -1.65 -9.21
C ILE A 109 -3.19 -1.77 -9.78
N ASP A 110 -3.95 -0.67 -9.83
CA ASP A 110 -5.34 -0.69 -10.30
C ASP A 110 -5.44 -0.91 -11.81
N THR A 111 -4.54 -0.34 -12.61
CA THR A 111 -4.47 -0.60 -14.05
C THR A 111 -4.17 -2.07 -14.30
N LYS A 112 -3.17 -2.64 -13.61
CA LYS A 112 -2.82 -4.05 -13.72
C LYS A 112 -3.96 -4.96 -13.25
N ARG A 113 -4.64 -4.60 -12.16
CA ARG A 113 -5.85 -5.29 -11.65
C ARG A 113 -6.99 -5.30 -12.67
N SER A 114 -7.21 -4.18 -13.36
CA SER A 114 -8.27 -4.03 -14.37
C SER A 114 -7.98 -4.83 -15.66
N GLN A 115 -6.73 -4.83 -16.12
CA GLN A 115 -6.31 -5.55 -17.32
C GLN A 115 -6.19 -7.06 -17.04
N GLY A 116 -5.70 -7.42 -15.84
CA GLY A 116 -5.50 -8.79 -15.42
C GLY A 116 -4.43 -9.53 -16.22
N ILE A 117 -3.41 -8.81 -16.68
CA ILE A 117 -2.28 -9.33 -17.46
C ILE A 117 -1.04 -9.53 -16.58
N THR A 118 -0.11 -10.37 -17.06
CA THR A 118 1.12 -10.73 -16.32
C THR A 118 2.16 -9.61 -16.31
N ASN A 119 3.18 -9.73 -15.47
CA ASN A 119 4.30 -8.77 -15.44
C ASN A 119 5.03 -8.70 -16.79
N VAL A 120 5.11 -9.80 -17.52
CA VAL A 120 5.82 -9.84 -18.81
C VAL A 120 5.07 -9.02 -19.86
N ASP A 121 3.74 -9.09 -19.87
CA ASP A 121 2.90 -8.43 -20.88
C ASP A 121 2.55 -6.98 -20.53
N PHE A 122 2.66 -6.60 -19.24
CA PHE A 122 2.35 -5.26 -18.78
C PHE A 122 3.38 -4.21 -19.25
N LYS A 123 2.89 -3.08 -19.73
CA LYS A 123 3.69 -1.94 -20.21
C LYS A 123 3.90 -0.93 -19.08
N PHE A 124 4.95 -1.16 -18.28
CA PHE A 124 5.29 -0.30 -17.14
C PHE A 124 5.67 1.12 -17.55
N GLU A 125 6.43 1.26 -18.63
CA GLU A 125 7.01 2.53 -19.12
C GLU A 125 5.97 3.67 -19.18
N ASN A 126 4.79 3.40 -19.75
CA ASN A 126 3.74 4.41 -19.92
C ASN A 126 3.22 5.03 -18.60
N LEU A 127 3.24 4.27 -17.50
CA LEU A 127 2.77 4.74 -16.20
C LEU A 127 3.93 5.29 -15.35
N LEU A 128 5.15 4.80 -15.57
CA LEU A 128 6.33 5.29 -14.88
C LEU A 128 6.65 6.74 -15.23
N ASP A 129 6.28 7.19 -16.42
CA ASP A 129 6.41 8.58 -16.84
C ASP A 129 5.57 9.57 -16.02
N MET A 130 4.70 9.10 -15.10
CA MET A 130 3.89 9.96 -14.23
C MET A 130 4.71 10.90 -13.34
N ILE A 131 5.97 10.56 -13.05
CA ILE A 131 6.88 11.39 -12.24
C ILE A 131 7.86 12.21 -13.09
N SER A 132 7.69 12.24 -14.42
CA SER A 132 8.51 13.04 -15.33
C SER A 132 8.12 14.52 -15.32
N PRO A 133 9.06 15.46 -15.60
CA PRO A 133 8.75 16.89 -15.68
C PRO A 133 7.63 17.21 -16.68
N LYS A 134 7.63 16.51 -17.82
CA LYS A 134 6.60 16.64 -18.85
C LYS A 134 5.20 16.37 -18.30
N LYS A 135 5.03 15.33 -17.48
CA LYS A 135 3.72 15.00 -16.90
C LYS A 135 3.23 16.09 -15.94
N VAL A 136 4.13 16.60 -15.09
CA VAL A 136 3.83 17.72 -14.18
C VAL A 136 3.30 18.92 -14.97
N MET A 137 3.91 19.23 -16.12
CA MET A 137 3.42 20.30 -16.99
C MET A 137 2.08 20.00 -17.66
N ASP A 138 1.81 18.77 -18.07
CA ASP A 138 0.51 18.41 -18.63
C ASP A 138 -0.62 18.59 -17.61
N ASP A 139 -0.37 18.24 -16.34
CA ASP A 139 -1.32 18.43 -15.25
C ASP A 139 -1.54 19.93 -14.96
N ILE A 140 -0.47 20.73 -14.98
CA ILE A 140 -0.56 22.18 -14.84
C ILE A 140 -1.29 22.83 -16.02
N ARG A 141 -1.10 22.36 -17.25
CA ARG A 141 -1.86 22.85 -18.41
C ARG A 141 -3.36 22.63 -18.22
N GLN A 142 -3.76 21.55 -17.54
CA GLN A 142 -5.16 21.31 -17.23
C GLN A 142 -5.67 22.28 -16.14
N VAL A 143 -4.94 22.42 -15.03
CA VAL A 143 -5.25 23.40 -13.96
C VAL A 143 -5.35 24.81 -14.54
N ARG A 144 -4.42 25.18 -15.41
CA ARG A 144 -4.40 26.46 -16.13
C ARG A 144 -5.70 26.70 -16.89
N LYS A 145 -6.14 25.73 -17.70
CA LYS A 145 -7.40 25.86 -18.46
C LYS A 145 -8.59 26.11 -17.55
N GLU A 146 -8.62 25.44 -16.39
CA GLU A 146 -9.69 25.58 -15.42
C GLU A 146 -9.65 26.95 -14.72
N ILE A 147 -8.47 27.43 -14.29
CA ILE A 147 -8.30 28.79 -13.73
C ILE A 147 -8.75 29.85 -14.75
N HIS A 148 -8.28 29.76 -15.99
CA HIS A 148 -8.66 30.71 -17.05
C HIS A 148 -10.17 30.70 -17.31
N TYR A 149 -10.79 29.52 -17.33
CA TYR A 149 -12.23 29.39 -17.52
C TYR A 149 -13.03 29.98 -16.35
N LEU A 150 -12.66 29.65 -15.11
CA LEU A 150 -13.33 30.14 -13.92
C LEU A 150 -13.14 31.65 -13.74
N TYR A 151 -11.94 32.16 -14.00
CA TYR A 151 -11.64 33.59 -13.93
C TYR A 151 -12.42 34.38 -14.99
N ALA A 152 -12.49 33.88 -16.23
CA ALA A 152 -13.29 34.51 -17.28
C ALA A 152 -14.80 34.51 -16.98
N GLN A 153 -15.31 33.55 -16.20
CA GLN A 153 -16.69 33.59 -15.70
C GLN A 153 -16.86 34.55 -14.54
N HIS A 154 -15.90 34.57 -13.62
CA HIS A 154 -15.89 35.45 -12.46
C HIS A 154 -15.87 36.92 -12.90
N ASP A 155 -15.06 37.28 -13.89
CA ASP A 155 -14.91 38.65 -14.41
C ASP A 155 -16.18 39.17 -15.12
N LYS A 156 -17.02 38.28 -15.64
CA LYS A 156 -18.28 38.62 -16.32
C LYS A 156 -19.44 38.93 -15.38
N LEU A 157 -19.27 38.69 -14.08
CA LEU A 157 -20.32 38.88 -13.08
C LEU A 157 -20.13 40.22 -12.33
N ASP A 158 -21.25 40.82 -11.93
CA ASP A 158 -21.24 42.08 -11.18
C ASP A 158 -20.75 41.87 -9.73
N ASP A 159 -20.14 42.91 -9.17
CA ASP A 159 -19.68 42.89 -7.78
C ASP A 159 -20.86 42.73 -6.80
N GLY A 160 -20.78 41.71 -5.94
CA GLY A 160 -21.82 41.37 -4.97
C GLY A 160 -22.81 40.28 -5.44
N ASP A 161 -22.71 39.76 -6.66
CA ASP A 161 -23.46 38.56 -7.07
C ASP A 161 -22.99 37.33 -6.24
N PRO A 162 -23.90 36.62 -5.54
CA PRO A 162 -23.56 35.39 -4.83
C PRO A 162 -22.82 34.35 -5.68
N LYS A 163 -23.11 34.25 -6.98
CA LYS A 163 -22.41 33.34 -7.90
C LYS A 163 -20.97 33.77 -8.18
N LYS A 164 -20.69 35.08 -8.17
CA LYS A 164 -19.33 35.60 -8.29
C LYS A 164 -18.53 35.21 -7.05
N LEU A 165 -19.13 35.31 -5.87
CA LEU A 165 -18.52 34.85 -4.62
C LEU A 165 -18.24 33.33 -4.64
N ASP A 166 -19.20 32.50 -5.07
CA ASP A 166 -19.01 31.04 -5.20
C ASP A 166 -17.87 30.69 -6.18
N LEU A 167 -17.73 31.43 -7.28
CA LEU A 167 -16.62 31.27 -8.23
C LEU A 167 -15.29 31.78 -7.63
N GLY A 168 -15.33 32.87 -6.87
CA GLY A 168 -14.20 33.40 -6.12
C GLY A 168 -13.66 32.38 -5.11
N ASP A 169 -14.52 31.71 -4.35
CA ASP A 169 -14.13 30.64 -3.42
C ASP A 169 -13.40 29.51 -4.15
N LYS A 170 -13.91 29.07 -5.30
CA LYS A 170 -13.25 28.04 -6.13
C LYS A 170 -11.89 28.51 -6.65
N LEU A 171 -11.80 29.73 -7.14
CA LEU A 171 -10.53 30.31 -7.59
C LEU A 171 -9.54 30.39 -6.43
N ASN A 172 -9.95 30.85 -5.25
CA ASN A 172 -9.11 30.90 -4.06
C ASN A 172 -8.56 29.51 -3.70
N PHE A 173 -9.38 28.45 -3.75
CA PHE A 173 -8.89 27.08 -3.55
C PHE A 173 -7.83 26.66 -4.58
N MET A 174 -8.00 27.05 -5.84
CA MET A 174 -7.03 26.72 -6.90
C MET A 174 -5.73 27.51 -6.80
N PHE A 175 -5.80 28.80 -6.45
CA PHE A 175 -4.63 29.63 -6.19
C PHE A 175 -3.88 29.15 -4.95
N GLU A 176 -4.59 28.84 -3.86
CA GLU A 176 -4.00 28.25 -2.65
C GLU A 176 -3.28 26.92 -2.95
N ASP A 177 -3.81 26.09 -3.85
CA ASP A 177 -3.15 24.85 -4.23
C ASP A 177 -1.90 25.09 -5.10
N ALA A 178 -1.95 26.08 -5.99
CA ALA A 178 -0.80 26.47 -6.80
C ALA A 178 0.33 27.10 -5.96
N SER A 179 -0.03 27.96 -5.00
CA SER A 179 0.90 28.78 -4.21
C SER A 179 1.72 27.99 -3.20
N LYS A 180 1.20 26.85 -2.69
CA LYS A 180 1.94 25.89 -1.82
C LYS A 180 3.31 25.50 -2.36
N ASN A 181 3.48 25.52 -3.68
CA ASN A 181 4.69 25.07 -4.34
C ASN A 181 5.66 26.21 -4.69
N TYR A 182 5.26 27.49 -4.58
CA TYR A 182 6.03 28.66 -5.02
C TYR A 182 7.38 28.77 -4.34
N ASN A 183 7.41 28.50 -3.03
CA ASN A 183 8.62 28.58 -2.22
C ASN A 183 9.43 27.27 -2.23
N ASN A 184 8.93 26.21 -2.90
CA ASN A 184 9.61 24.92 -2.98
C ASN A 184 10.37 24.78 -4.31
N VAL A 185 11.68 25.01 -4.26
CA VAL A 185 12.58 24.89 -5.43
C VAL A 185 12.43 23.54 -6.15
N MET A 186 12.19 22.43 -5.42
CA MET A 186 12.02 21.11 -6.04
C MET A 186 10.72 20.98 -6.82
N ALA A 187 9.66 21.68 -6.39
CA ALA A 187 8.38 21.71 -7.09
C ALA A 187 8.42 22.65 -8.31
N MET A 188 9.26 23.69 -8.26
CA MET A 188 9.49 24.64 -9.35
C MET A 188 10.43 24.11 -10.44
N LEU A 189 11.32 23.17 -10.12
CA LEU A 189 12.33 22.67 -11.04
C LEU A 189 11.75 22.01 -12.30
N PRO A 190 10.71 21.15 -12.24
CA PRO A 190 10.01 20.66 -13.44
C PRO A 190 9.50 21.77 -14.34
N LEU A 191 8.98 22.86 -13.74
CA LEU A 191 8.41 23.99 -14.47
C LEU A 191 9.51 24.75 -15.19
N ALA A 192 10.63 25.00 -14.51
CA ALA A 192 11.79 25.67 -15.10
C ALA A 192 12.35 24.86 -16.27
N ILE A 193 12.49 23.54 -16.13
CA ILE A 193 12.98 22.65 -17.20
C ILE A 193 12.09 22.76 -18.45
N GLU A 194 10.77 22.66 -18.28
CA GLU A 194 9.83 22.70 -19.40
C GLU A 194 9.59 24.10 -19.97
N ASP A 195 9.68 25.17 -19.15
CA ASP A 195 9.67 26.57 -19.62
C ASP A 195 10.86 26.84 -20.53
N ILE A 196 12.07 26.52 -20.07
CA ILE A 196 13.30 26.68 -20.86
C ILE A 196 13.20 25.88 -22.16
N LYS A 197 12.75 24.62 -22.08
CA LYS A 197 12.57 23.75 -23.24
C LYS A 197 11.60 24.34 -24.26
N THR A 198 10.45 24.81 -23.79
CA THR A 198 9.42 25.40 -24.65
C THR A 198 9.94 26.67 -25.31
N ARG A 199 10.62 27.55 -24.57
CA ARG A 199 11.20 28.79 -25.11
C ARG A 199 12.27 28.52 -26.16
N LEU A 200 13.19 27.58 -25.89
CA LEU A 200 14.28 27.27 -26.81
C LEU A 200 13.77 26.61 -28.10
N LEU A 201 12.80 25.68 -28.01
CA LEU A 201 12.27 24.97 -29.18
C LEU A 201 11.31 25.84 -30.01
N LEU A 202 10.53 26.73 -29.39
CA LEU A 202 9.67 27.67 -30.13
C LEU A 202 10.48 28.83 -30.73
N GLY A 203 11.55 29.26 -30.05
CA GLY A 203 12.46 30.30 -30.56
C GLY A 203 13.21 29.87 -31.83
N SER A 204 13.66 28.61 -31.91
CA SER A 204 14.30 28.07 -33.12
C SER A 204 13.33 27.80 -34.28
N SER A 205 12.03 27.68 -34.00
CA SER A 205 11.00 27.47 -35.05
C SER A 205 10.74 28.70 -35.92
N GLN A 206 11.23 29.89 -35.54
CA GLN A 206 11.03 31.13 -36.29
C GLN A 206 12.25 31.55 -37.13
N GLU A 207 13.42 30.95 -36.93
CA GLU A 207 14.61 31.27 -37.74
C GLU A 207 14.71 30.45 -39.04
N GLU A 208 13.94 29.36 -39.17
CA GLU A 208 13.84 28.58 -40.41
C GLU A 208 12.39 28.29 -40.83
N SER A 209 11.79 29.25 -41.55
CA SER A 209 10.62 28.97 -42.38
C SER A 209 10.59 29.91 -43.59
N HIS A 210 11.44 29.63 -44.58
CA HIS A 210 11.04 29.75 -45.98
C HIS A 210 10.07 28.60 -46.33
N SER A 211 8.94 28.50 -45.62
CA SER A 211 7.82 27.68 -46.09
C SER A 211 6.98 28.55 -47.03
N GLU A 212 6.80 28.11 -48.26
CA GLU A 212 5.87 28.75 -49.20
C GLU A 212 4.49 28.83 -48.53
N ALA A 213 3.97 30.05 -48.42
CA ALA A 213 2.65 30.29 -47.86
C ALA A 213 1.61 29.45 -48.61
N ILE A 214 0.88 28.59 -47.89
CA ILE A 214 -0.27 27.88 -48.45
C ILE A 214 -1.31 28.92 -48.87
N GLN A 215 -1.35 29.26 -50.16
CA GLN A 215 -2.37 30.13 -50.76
C GLN A 215 -3.62 29.30 -51.07
N ILE A 216 -4.67 29.49 -50.26
CA ILE A 216 -5.99 28.91 -50.51
C ILE A 216 -6.77 29.87 -51.43
N GLY A 217 -6.95 29.47 -52.69
CA GLY A 217 -7.78 30.19 -53.67
C GLY A 217 -9.17 29.55 -53.83
N GLN A 218 -10.22 30.36 -54.00
CA GLN A 218 -11.57 29.85 -54.27
C GLN A 218 -11.82 29.81 -55.78
N LEU A 219 -12.16 28.63 -56.30
CA LEU A 219 -12.48 28.42 -57.72
C LEU A 219 -13.87 29.01 -58.03
N THR A 220 -13.94 29.99 -58.92
CA THR A 220 -15.20 30.54 -59.43
C THR A 220 -15.19 30.60 -60.96
N ILE A 221 -16.37 30.51 -61.59
CA ILE A 221 -16.54 30.54 -63.03
C ILE A 221 -16.98 31.95 -63.43
N GLY A 222 -16.22 32.60 -64.32
CA GLY A 222 -16.53 33.94 -64.82
C GLY A 222 -17.72 33.93 -65.79
N GLU A 223 -18.27 35.11 -66.10
CA GLU A 223 -19.50 35.28 -66.88
C GLU A 223 -19.46 34.73 -68.33
N THR A 224 -18.29 34.32 -68.83
CA THR A 224 -18.09 33.65 -70.12
C THR A 224 -17.86 32.12 -70.03
N GLY A 225 -17.88 31.53 -68.83
CA GLY A 225 -17.74 30.09 -68.60
C GLY A 225 -16.33 29.59 -68.30
N GLU A 226 -15.35 30.48 -68.06
CA GLU A 226 -13.95 30.13 -67.76
C GLU A 226 -13.70 30.08 -66.23
N LEU A 227 -12.98 29.06 -65.76
CA LEU A 227 -12.55 28.94 -64.36
C LEU A 227 -11.46 29.98 -64.03
N LYS A 228 -11.74 30.89 -63.09
CA LYS A 228 -10.77 31.83 -62.52
C LYS A 228 -10.57 31.54 -61.03
N ILE A 229 -9.30 31.53 -60.62
CA ILE A 229 -8.90 31.47 -59.21
C ILE A 229 -8.80 32.92 -58.75
N ILE A 230 -9.67 33.31 -57.82
CA ILE A 230 -9.60 34.63 -57.18
C ILE A 230 -9.01 34.39 -55.79
N GLU A 231 -7.95 35.14 -55.46
CA GLU A 231 -7.46 35.23 -54.08
C GLU A 231 -8.61 35.74 -53.22
N ALA A 232 -9.01 34.97 -52.21
CA ALA A 232 -9.97 35.45 -51.24
C ALA A 232 -9.45 36.78 -50.66
N PRO A 233 -10.30 37.82 -50.51
CA PRO A 233 -9.87 39.02 -49.83
C PRO A 233 -9.30 38.58 -48.49
N LYS A 234 -8.14 39.14 -48.10
CA LYS A 234 -7.56 38.96 -46.78
C LYS A 234 -8.61 39.40 -45.75
N SER A 235 -9.47 38.46 -45.36
CA SER A 235 -10.12 38.49 -44.08
C SER A 235 -8.99 38.29 -43.10
N ASP A 236 -8.88 39.22 -42.14
CA ASP A 236 -7.98 39.10 -41.02
C ASP A 236 -8.01 37.66 -40.53
N SER A 237 -6.90 37.00 -40.74
CA SER A 237 -6.79 35.56 -40.64
C SER A 237 -7.07 35.17 -39.20
N THR A 238 -8.27 34.65 -39.01
CA THR A 238 -8.66 33.67 -37.99
C THR A 238 -7.68 32.49 -38.05
N GLN A 239 -6.49 32.66 -37.48
CA GLN A 239 -5.62 31.59 -37.02
C GLN A 239 -5.53 31.74 -35.50
N LEU A 240 -6.27 30.84 -34.83
CA LEU A 240 -6.28 30.62 -33.37
C LEU A 240 -6.71 31.82 -32.53
N LEU A 241 -8.03 31.90 -32.29
CA LEU A 241 -8.71 32.61 -31.19
C LEU A 241 -7.77 33.26 -30.17
N VAL A 242 -7.49 34.54 -30.40
CA VAL A 242 -7.16 35.52 -29.38
C VAL A 242 -8.26 35.44 -28.32
N MET A 243 -7.94 34.86 -27.15
CA MET A 243 -8.74 35.11 -25.95
C MET A 243 -8.58 36.59 -25.62
N GLU A 244 -9.70 37.27 -25.36
CA GLU A 244 -9.82 38.70 -25.07
C GLU A 244 -8.66 39.23 -24.18
N ASP A 245 -7.86 40.16 -24.72
CA ASP A 245 -6.63 40.72 -24.13
C ASP A 245 -6.80 41.44 -22.77
N SER A 246 -8.03 41.65 -22.27
CA SER A 246 -8.27 42.23 -20.94
C SER A 246 -8.19 41.21 -19.80
N VAL A 247 -8.66 39.98 -20.04
CA VAL A 247 -8.74 38.93 -19.01
C VAL A 247 -7.35 38.38 -18.69
N GLY A 248 -6.48 38.27 -19.70
CA GLY A 248 -5.10 37.80 -19.54
C GLY A 248 -4.24 38.71 -18.68
N ASN A 249 -4.34 40.04 -18.88
CA ASN A 249 -3.58 41.01 -18.08
C ASN A 249 -4.05 41.07 -16.62
N GLY A 250 -5.36 40.93 -16.36
CA GLY A 250 -5.89 40.83 -15.00
C GLY A 250 -5.36 39.59 -14.28
N LEU A 251 -5.39 38.42 -14.93
CA LEU A 251 -4.91 37.19 -14.33
C LEU A 251 -3.40 37.19 -14.07
N ILE A 252 -2.59 37.84 -14.92
CA ILE A 252 -1.16 38.05 -14.69
C ILE A 252 -0.95 38.79 -13.37
N SER A 253 -1.62 39.93 -13.16
CA SER A 253 -1.49 40.70 -11.92
C SER A 253 -1.89 39.88 -10.68
N VAL A 254 -2.92 39.03 -10.79
CA VAL A 254 -3.34 38.16 -9.68
C VAL A 254 -2.26 37.15 -9.31
N PHE A 255 -1.62 36.50 -10.28
CA PHE A 255 -0.52 35.56 -10.00
C PHE A 255 0.74 36.27 -9.47
N GLU A 256 1.01 37.48 -9.94
CA GLU A 256 2.11 38.30 -9.43
C GLU A 256 1.90 38.68 -7.95
N ASP A 257 0.70 39.19 -7.63
CA ASP A 257 0.33 39.58 -6.27
C ASP A 257 0.28 38.37 -5.33
N ASP A 258 -0.24 37.23 -5.81
CA ASP A 258 -0.27 35.97 -5.06
C ASP A 258 1.14 35.50 -4.68
N TYR A 259 2.08 35.48 -5.66
CA TYR A 259 3.49 35.16 -5.39
C TYR A 259 4.13 36.11 -4.38
N ASP A 260 3.98 37.42 -4.59
CA ASP A 260 4.58 38.43 -3.72
C ASP A 260 3.98 38.39 -2.29
N SER A 261 2.75 37.89 -2.12
CA SER A 261 2.10 37.76 -0.81
C SER A 261 2.51 36.51 -0.01
N VAL A 262 2.91 35.43 -0.69
CA VAL A 262 3.23 34.13 -0.07
C VAL A 262 4.75 33.88 0.02
N SER A 263 5.58 34.60 -0.76
CA SER A 263 7.03 34.39 -0.78
C SER A 263 7.79 35.20 0.28
N ASP A 264 8.50 34.49 1.17
CA ASP A 264 9.37 35.10 2.18
C ASP A 264 10.59 35.82 1.57
N THR A 265 11.11 35.31 0.44
CA THR A 265 12.22 35.88 -0.33
C THR A 265 11.88 35.95 -1.83
N PRO A 266 11.13 36.99 -2.25
CA PRO A 266 10.67 37.11 -3.63
C PRO A 266 11.82 37.14 -4.63
N SER A 267 11.72 36.32 -5.67
CA SER A 267 12.65 36.26 -6.79
C SER A 267 11.93 36.63 -8.07
N SER A 268 12.44 37.63 -8.80
CA SER A 268 11.86 38.04 -10.09
C SER A 268 11.83 36.89 -11.09
N TYR A 269 12.84 36.02 -11.08
CA TYR A 269 12.88 34.84 -11.95
C TYR A 269 11.75 33.84 -11.64
N VAL A 270 11.50 33.58 -10.35
CA VAL A 270 10.44 32.63 -9.93
C VAL A 270 9.07 33.22 -10.19
N LYS A 271 8.88 34.50 -9.90
CA LYS A 271 7.67 35.25 -10.25
C LYS A 271 7.36 35.13 -11.75
N ASP A 272 8.34 35.43 -12.60
CA ASP A 272 8.18 35.32 -14.05
C ASP A 272 7.92 33.87 -14.50
N LEU A 273 8.55 32.89 -13.86
CA LEU A 273 8.33 31.46 -14.15
C LEU A 273 6.89 31.06 -13.82
N VAL A 274 6.36 31.44 -12.66
CA VAL A 274 4.97 31.18 -12.26
C VAL A 274 4.01 31.84 -13.25
N VAL A 275 4.20 33.12 -13.55
CA VAL A 275 3.36 33.85 -14.50
C VAL A 275 3.40 33.19 -15.88
N ARG A 276 4.57 32.84 -16.43
CA ARG A 276 4.65 32.14 -17.73
C ARG A 276 4.02 30.75 -17.69
N THR A 277 4.09 30.08 -16.54
CA THR A 277 3.53 28.75 -16.34
C THR A 277 2.00 28.76 -16.26
N PHE A 278 1.36 29.84 -15.83
CA PHE A 278 -0.12 29.90 -15.76
C PHE A 278 -0.73 30.87 -16.79
N CYS A 279 0.02 31.84 -17.27
CA CYS A 279 -0.38 32.85 -18.24
C CYS A 279 0.69 32.96 -19.35
N PRO A 280 0.82 31.95 -20.24
CA PRO A 280 1.82 32.00 -21.31
C PRO A 280 1.50 33.16 -22.26
N LEU A 281 2.38 34.16 -22.32
CA LEU A 281 2.27 35.25 -23.28
C LEU A 281 2.70 34.78 -24.68
N PRO A 282 2.13 35.35 -25.77
CA PRO A 282 2.72 35.23 -27.10
C PRO A 282 4.17 35.73 -27.02
N ALA A 283 5.10 34.95 -27.58
CA ALA A 283 6.54 35.15 -27.41
C ALA A 283 6.97 36.61 -27.61
N LEU A 284 7.13 37.35 -26.51
CA LEU A 284 7.92 38.56 -26.50
C LEU A 284 9.37 38.13 -26.61
N GLN A 285 10.01 38.48 -27.72
CA GLN A 285 11.44 38.31 -27.95
C GLN A 285 12.21 39.02 -26.83
N SER A 286 12.51 38.29 -25.76
CA SER A 286 13.61 38.65 -24.89
C SER A 286 14.91 38.22 -25.59
N ASN A 287 15.97 39.02 -25.46
CA ASN A 287 17.31 38.64 -25.89
C ASN A 287 17.78 37.46 -25.02
N ILE A 288 17.38 36.24 -25.39
CA ILE A 288 17.70 35.02 -24.66
C ILE A 288 19.13 34.62 -25.03
N ASN A 289 20.01 34.48 -24.04
CA ASN A 289 21.30 33.84 -24.24
C ASN A 289 21.08 32.32 -24.32
N THR A 290 21.03 31.80 -25.55
CA THR A 290 20.73 30.40 -25.85
C THR A 290 21.71 29.43 -25.20
N GLU A 291 23.00 29.77 -25.15
CA GLU A 291 24.04 28.92 -24.57
C GLU A 291 23.85 28.75 -23.06
N ILE A 292 23.57 29.85 -22.34
CA ILE A 292 23.31 29.84 -20.90
C ILE A 292 22.01 29.05 -20.59
N GLU A 293 20.95 29.22 -21.38
CA GLU A 293 19.70 28.50 -21.18
C GLU A 293 19.83 26.99 -21.43
N VAL A 294 20.59 26.58 -22.45
CA VAL A 294 20.90 25.16 -22.68
C VAL A 294 21.69 24.58 -21.51
N GLN A 295 22.66 25.34 -20.97
CA GLN A 295 23.42 24.94 -19.78
C GLN A 295 22.52 24.83 -18.54
N ASN A 296 21.64 25.80 -18.31
CA ASN A 296 20.69 25.80 -17.19
C ASN A 296 19.73 24.62 -17.30
N TYR A 297 19.15 24.38 -18.49
CA TYR A 297 18.28 23.22 -18.75
C TYR A 297 18.97 21.90 -18.38
N ASN A 298 20.18 21.66 -18.91
CA ASN A 298 20.91 20.42 -18.67
C ASN A 298 21.28 20.26 -17.18
N THR A 299 21.65 21.37 -16.51
CA THR A 299 21.98 21.39 -15.08
C THR A 299 20.76 21.09 -14.20
N TYR A 300 19.63 21.75 -14.48
CA TYR A 300 18.37 21.53 -13.75
C TYR A 300 17.84 20.12 -13.97
N LEU A 301 17.95 19.59 -15.18
CA LEU A 301 17.52 18.23 -15.50
C LEU A 301 18.37 17.18 -14.74
N GLU A 302 19.69 17.36 -14.68
CA GLU A 302 20.59 16.47 -13.93
C GLU A 302 20.35 16.56 -12.42
N PHE A 303 20.15 17.78 -11.91
CA PHE A 303 19.81 17.98 -10.51
C PHE A 303 18.45 17.34 -10.14
N TYR A 304 17.42 17.52 -10.98
CA TYR A 304 16.11 16.89 -10.81
C TYR A 304 16.23 15.37 -10.75
N LYS A 305 16.97 14.78 -11.69
CA LYS A 305 17.24 13.35 -11.72
C LYS A 305 17.87 12.87 -10.42
N ASN A 306 18.96 13.51 -9.99
CA ASN A 306 19.70 13.09 -8.80
C ASN A 306 18.85 13.23 -7.53
N ALA A 307 18.10 14.33 -7.39
CA ALA A 307 17.22 14.55 -6.26
C ALA A 307 16.07 13.52 -6.22
N LYS A 308 15.46 13.20 -7.37
CA LYS A 308 14.39 12.20 -7.44
C LYS A 308 14.90 10.78 -7.20
N ASP A 309 16.11 10.44 -7.68
CA ASP A 309 16.72 9.12 -7.44
C ASP A 309 16.96 8.89 -5.94
N GLU A 310 17.52 9.87 -5.24
CA GLU A 310 17.75 9.81 -3.79
C GLU A 310 16.43 9.76 -3.01
N PHE A 311 15.43 10.53 -3.43
CA PHE A 311 14.09 10.48 -2.85
C PHE A 311 13.47 9.09 -2.98
N VAL A 312 13.47 8.51 -4.19
CA VAL A 312 12.89 7.18 -4.46
C VAL A 312 13.58 6.10 -3.62
N LYS A 313 14.92 6.14 -3.52
CA LYS A 313 15.70 5.20 -2.70
C LYS A 313 15.33 5.30 -1.22
N THR A 314 15.18 6.51 -0.70
CA THR A 314 14.86 6.77 0.70
C THR A 314 13.42 6.40 1.04
N VAL A 315 12.47 6.74 0.16
CA VAL A 315 11.03 6.57 0.40
C VAL A 315 10.55 5.13 0.15
N LYS A 316 11.27 4.36 -0.68
CA LYS A 316 10.87 3.00 -1.08
C LYS A 316 10.48 2.10 0.11
N PRO A 317 11.29 1.94 1.18
CA PRO A 317 10.91 1.07 2.30
C PRO A 317 9.61 1.50 2.98
N LEU A 318 9.39 2.82 3.11
CA LEU A 318 8.18 3.37 3.68
C LEU A 318 6.97 3.12 2.77
N VAL A 319 7.13 3.30 1.46
CA VAL A 319 6.08 3.05 0.47
C VAL A 319 5.69 1.58 0.42
N GLU A 320 6.64 0.63 0.48
CA GLU A 320 6.32 -0.80 0.53
C GLU A 320 5.46 -1.14 1.77
N LYS A 321 5.71 -0.51 2.92
CA LYS A 321 4.88 -0.64 4.13
C LYS A 321 3.48 -0.05 3.93
N ILE A 322 3.38 1.16 3.37
CA ILE A 322 2.10 1.83 3.06
C ILE A 322 1.27 0.98 2.09
N LEU A 323 1.89 0.47 1.01
CA LEU A 323 1.25 -0.44 0.06
C LEU A 323 0.80 -1.73 0.74
N GLY A 324 1.57 -2.27 1.68
CA GLY A 324 1.16 -3.41 2.51
C GLY A 324 -0.13 -3.14 3.28
N VAL A 325 -0.22 -2.02 4.00
CA VAL A 325 -1.43 -1.63 4.74
C VAL A 325 -2.62 -1.43 3.79
N LYS A 326 -2.41 -0.77 2.64
CA LYS A 326 -3.45 -0.66 1.62
C LYS A 326 -3.94 -2.03 1.16
N MET A 327 -3.01 -2.94 0.84
CA MET A 327 -3.37 -4.26 0.36
C MET A 327 -4.07 -5.11 1.42
N TYR A 328 -3.78 -4.94 2.70
CA TYR A 328 -4.53 -5.57 3.79
C TYR A 328 -6.02 -5.16 3.73
N PHE A 329 -6.32 -3.86 3.65
CA PHE A 329 -7.70 -3.36 3.60
C PHE A 329 -8.39 -3.64 2.26
N ASP A 330 -7.66 -3.54 1.15
CA ASP A 330 -8.20 -3.82 -0.20
C ASP A 330 -8.75 -5.25 -0.32
N GLN A 331 -8.25 -6.23 0.47
CA GLN A 331 -8.79 -7.60 0.42
C GLN A 331 -10.28 -7.67 0.80
N TYR A 332 -10.79 -6.73 1.60
CA TYR A 332 -12.20 -6.65 1.97
C TYR A 332 -13.02 -5.93 0.90
N ALA A 333 -13.16 -6.54 -0.27
CA ALA A 333 -13.80 -5.96 -1.44
C ALA A 333 -15.33 -6.14 -1.47
N THR A 334 -16.03 -5.94 -0.33
CA THR A 334 -17.50 -6.06 -0.27
C THR A 334 -18.22 -4.71 -0.27
N LYS A 335 -19.40 -4.67 -0.91
CA LYS A 335 -20.26 -3.47 -0.92
C LYS A 335 -21.01 -3.27 0.40
N ASN A 336 -21.36 -4.37 1.09
CA ASN A 336 -22.12 -4.33 2.33
C ASN A 336 -21.15 -4.34 3.51
N LYS A 337 -21.14 -3.25 4.28
CA LYS A 337 -20.31 -3.17 5.49
C LYS A 337 -20.87 -4.14 6.55
N GLY A 338 -20.20 -5.28 6.69
CA GLY A 338 -20.42 -6.24 7.77
C GLY A 338 -19.34 -6.08 8.85
N MET A 339 -18.70 -7.19 9.21
CA MET A 339 -17.52 -7.18 10.09
C MET A 339 -16.28 -6.75 9.29
N GLN A 340 -16.11 -5.44 9.13
CA GLN A 340 -14.95 -4.86 8.42
C GLN A 340 -13.65 -5.15 9.19
N PRO A 341 -12.56 -5.59 8.50
CA PRO A 341 -11.26 -5.76 9.13
C PRO A 341 -10.77 -4.47 9.80
N SER A 342 -10.01 -4.63 10.89
CA SER A 342 -9.41 -3.52 11.62
C SER A 342 -7.99 -3.85 12.02
N LEU A 343 -7.10 -2.88 11.92
CA LEU A 343 -5.67 -3.06 12.11
C LEU A 343 -5.16 -2.14 13.23
N ILE A 344 -4.53 -2.72 14.26
CA ILE A 344 -3.78 -1.96 15.27
C ILE A 344 -2.33 -1.90 14.79
N VAL A 345 -1.79 -0.71 14.54
CA VAL A 345 -0.38 -0.56 14.16
C VAL A 345 0.42 -0.27 15.43
N THR A 346 1.42 -1.10 15.76
CA THR A 346 2.24 -0.86 16.96
C THR A 346 3.10 0.39 16.86
N ASN A 347 3.44 0.78 15.63
CA ASN A 347 4.30 1.90 15.28
C ASN A 347 5.68 1.85 15.96
N ALA A 348 6.22 0.64 16.09
CA ALA A 348 7.51 0.38 16.69
C ALA A 348 8.20 -0.77 15.96
N LYS A 349 9.54 -0.67 15.83
CA LYS A 349 10.36 -1.76 15.27
C LYS A 349 10.17 -3.04 16.10
N LEU A 350 10.10 -4.20 15.44
CA LEU A 350 9.89 -5.48 16.12
C LEU A 350 10.94 -5.73 17.21
N ASP A 351 12.21 -5.49 16.91
CA ASP A 351 13.32 -5.66 17.86
C ASP A 351 13.12 -4.83 19.13
N MET A 352 12.49 -3.65 19.05
CA MET A 352 12.15 -2.85 20.22
C MET A 352 10.97 -3.43 21.00
N MET A 353 9.94 -3.94 20.31
CA MET A 353 8.77 -4.56 20.94
C MET A 353 9.13 -5.78 21.79
N VAL A 354 10.08 -6.59 21.32
CA VAL A 354 10.46 -7.86 21.96
C VAL A 354 11.64 -7.72 22.93
N LYS A 355 12.12 -6.50 23.22
CA LYS A 355 13.11 -6.31 24.28
C LYS A 355 12.55 -6.80 25.62
N SER A 356 13.40 -7.41 26.45
CA SER A 356 12.99 -7.92 27.76
C SER A 356 12.35 -6.86 28.67
N SER A 357 12.77 -5.60 28.56
CA SER A 357 12.17 -4.47 29.30
C SER A 357 10.76 -4.10 28.82
N ASN A 358 10.39 -4.54 27.62
CA ASN A 358 9.23 -4.11 26.86
C ASN A 358 8.17 -5.22 26.78
N ILE A 359 8.58 -6.49 26.75
CA ILE A 359 7.68 -7.66 26.77
C ILE A 359 6.54 -7.51 27.80
N PRO A 360 6.77 -7.12 29.07
CA PRO A 360 5.70 -6.97 30.04
C PRO A 360 4.60 -5.98 29.61
N ARG A 361 4.94 -4.93 28.84
CA ARG A 361 3.95 -3.96 28.35
C ARG A 361 3.06 -4.59 27.27
N LEU A 362 3.67 -5.37 26.37
CA LEU A 362 2.92 -6.12 25.35
C LEU A 362 2.02 -7.18 26.00
N GLU A 363 2.53 -7.91 26.99
CA GLU A 363 1.75 -8.89 27.75
C GLU A 363 0.58 -8.23 28.49
N THR A 364 0.82 -7.11 29.19
CA THR A 364 -0.25 -6.38 29.89
C THR A 364 -1.35 -5.92 28.93
N PHE A 365 -0.96 -5.41 27.76
CA PHE A 365 -1.91 -5.06 26.71
C PHE A 365 -2.71 -6.28 26.24
N LEU A 366 -2.04 -7.37 25.85
CA LEU A 366 -2.68 -8.59 25.35
C LEU A 366 -3.54 -9.28 26.42
N ASN A 367 -3.11 -9.30 27.69
CA ASN A 367 -3.93 -9.75 28.83
C ASN A 367 -5.24 -8.97 28.90
N THR A 368 -5.19 -7.66 28.66
CA THR A 368 -6.38 -6.80 28.71
C THR A 368 -7.37 -7.13 27.60
N VAL A 369 -6.89 -7.31 26.36
CA VAL A 369 -7.77 -7.48 25.19
C VAL A 369 -8.12 -8.94 24.85
N ASN A 370 -7.28 -9.90 25.25
CA ASN A 370 -7.43 -11.31 24.87
C ASN A 370 -7.72 -12.25 26.05
N ALA A 371 -7.37 -11.90 27.29
CA ALA A 371 -7.56 -12.77 28.44
C ALA A 371 -8.86 -12.51 29.22
N LYS A 372 -9.59 -11.43 28.92
CA LYS A 372 -10.90 -11.11 29.52
C LYS A 372 -12.05 -11.81 28.78
N ASN A 373 -13.21 -11.90 29.45
CA ASN A 373 -14.46 -12.44 28.89
C ASN A 373 -15.26 -11.41 28.05
N ASP A 374 -14.64 -10.28 27.69
CA ASP A 374 -15.13 -9.34 26.70
C ASP A 374 -14.28 -9.49 25.43
N PHE A 375 -14.95 -9.82 24.33
CA PHE A 375 -14.28 -10.12 23.05
C PHE A 375 -14.32 -8.97 22.05
N SER A 376 -14.85 -7.81 22.43
CA SER A 376 -14.97 -6.64 21.55
C SER A 376 -13.61 -6.15 21.03
N ASP A 377 -12.59 -6.13 21.91
CA ASP A 377 -11.24 -5.69 21.57
C ASP A 377 -10.26 -6.82 21.25
N THR A 378 -10.71 -8.08 21.25
CA THR A 378 -9.83 -9.24 21.09
C THR A 378 -9.10 -9.26 19.75
N ILE A 379 -7.79 -9.50 19.81
CA ILE A 379 -6.91 -9.62 18.65
C ILE A 379 -6.81 -11.09 18.24
N TRP A 380 -6.97 -11.35 16.94
CA TRP A 380 -6.96 -12.69 16.35
C TRP A 380 -5.72 -12.96 15.51
N PHE A 381 -5.27 -11.95 14.78
CA PHE A 381 -4.19 -12.07 13.81
C PHE A 381 -3.08 -11.07 14.11
N GLY A 382 -1.85 -11.40 13.74
CA GLY A 382 -0.72 -10.49 13.73
C GLY A 382 0.02 -10.50 12.39
N ILE A 383 0.67 -9.39 12.03
CA ILE A 383 1.47 -9.26 10.82
C ILE A 383 2.90 -8.89 11.22
N VAL A 384 3.88 -9.67 10.77
CA VAL A 384 5.31 -9.38 10.88
C VAL A 384 5.94 -9.39 9.48
N PRO A 385 6.10 -8.23 8.83
CA PRO A 385 6.69 -8.17 7.51
C PRO A 385 8.23 -8.29 7.56
N SER A 386 8.85 -8.39 6.38
CA SER A 386 10.28 -8.20 6.15
C SER A 386 11.22 -9.02 7.04
N VAL A 387 10.89 -10.29 7.29
CA VAL A 387 11.78 -11.20 8.02
C VAL A 387 12.98 -11.57 7.15
N GLN A 388 14.19 -11.50 7.70
CA GLN A 388 15.42 -11.74 6.96
C GLN A 388 15.46 -13.16 6.38
N LEU A 389 15.65 -13.26 5.06
CA LEU A 389 15.82 -14.51 4.32
C LEU A 389 17.26 -14.59 3.86
N GLU A 390 18.20 -14.85 4.78
CA GLU A 390 19.58 -15.02 4.36
C GLU A 390 19.72 -16.23 3.41
N SER A 391 19.81 -15.95 2.12
CA SER A 391 20.19 -16.92 1.09
C SER A 391 21.70 -16.82 0.84
N SER A 392 22.41 -17.89 1.15
CA SER A 392 23.71 -18.30 0.58
C SER A 392 24.72 -17.17 0.29
N GLY A 393 25.68 -17.03 1.21
CA GLY A 393 27.01 -16.43 1.06
C GLY A 393 27.17 -15.43 -0.07
N SER A 394 27.26 -14.14 0.26
CA SER A 394 27.88 -13.20 -0.66
C SER A 394 29.26 -13.75 -1.01
N SER A 395 29.43 -14.24 -2.23
CA SER A 395 30.74 -14.63 -2.74
C SER A 395 31.61 -13.38 -2.60
N THR A 396 32.62 -13.46 -1.72
CA THR A 396 33.60 -12.40 -1.58
C THR A 396 34.37 -12.35 -2.88
N VAL A 397 33.96 -11.45 -3.78
CA VAL A 397 34.64 -11.22 -5.04
C VAL A 397 36.01 -10.61 -4.70
N SER A 398 37.08 -11.39 -4.84
CA SER A 398 38.45 -10.95 -4.54
C SER A 398 38.95 -9.88 -5.53
N ARG A 399 38.29 -9.73 -6.68
CA ARG A 399 38.61 -8.74 -7.70
C ARG A 399 37.38 -8.38 -8.54
N GLU A 400 36.87 -7.16 -8.40
CA GLU A 400 35.79 -6.65 -9.25
C GLU A 400 36.32 -6.43 -10.68
N ARG A 401 35.87 -7.26 -11.62
CA ARG A 401 36.19 -7.12 -13.06
C ARG A 401 35.14 -6.30 -13.81
N PHE A 402 33.96 -6.18 -13.23
CA PHE A 402 32.83 -5.40 -13.72
C PHE A 402 32.28 -4.59 -12.55
N ARG A 403 31.82 -3.36 -12.81
CA ARG A 403 31.17 -2.53 -11.79
C ARG A 403 29.91 -3.27 -11.31
N GLY A 404 29.95 -3.76 -10.08
CA GLY A 404 28.80 -4.37 -9.43
C GLY A 404 27.86 -3.30 -8.89
N ASN A 405 26.68 -3.72 -8.44
CA ASN A 405 25.88 -2.85 -7.56
C ASN A 405 26.72 -2.60 -6.31
N GLU A 406 26.88 -1.33 -5.92
CA GLU A 406 27.36 -1.01 -4.57
C GLU A 406 26.44 -1.75 -3.59
N LYS A 407 27.02 -2.45 -2.61
CA LYS A 407 26.23 -3.12 -1.56
C LYS A 407 25.56 -2.01 -0.74
N VAL A 408 24.41 -1.54 -1.21
CA VAL A 408 23.49 -0.74 -0.42
C VAL A 408 23.26 -1.52 0.86
N ALA A 409 23.44 -0.86 2.01
CA ALA A 409 23.29 -1.46 3.32
C ALA A 409 22.02 -2.32 3.32
N LYS A 410 22.17 -3.62 3.65
CA LYS A 410 21.03 -4.56 3.77
C LYS A 410 19.89 -3.83 4.49
N GLN A 411 18.69 -3.87 3.92
CA GLN A 411 17.48 -3.34 4.57
C GLN A 411 17.44 -3.80 6.04
N ASP A 412 17.03 -2.90 6.94
CA ASP A 412 16.68 -3.20 8.34
C ASP A 412 15.49 -4.19 8.37
N GLY A 413 15.73 -5.46 8.03
CA GLY A 413 14.76 -6.53 8.10
C GLY A 413 14.66 -7.11 9.51
N ASN A 414 13.51 -7.64 9.86
CA ASN A 414 13.27 -8.27 11.15
C ASN A 414 14.05 -9.58 11.28
N THR A 415 14.71 -9.79 12.41
CA THR A 415 15.49 -11.02 12.65
C THR A 415 14.58 -12.21 12.97
N MET A 416 15.07 -13.43 12.72
CA MET A 416 14.33 -14.64 13.05
C MET A 416 14.22 -14.83 14.57
N GLU A 417 15.22 -14.34 15.30
CA GLU A 417 15.28 -14.31 16.75
C GLU A 417 14.16 -13.44 17.32
N SER A 418 13.99 -12.22 16.79
CA SER A 418 12.92 -11.31 17.22
C SER A 418 11.53 -11.84 16.90
N LEU A 419 11.35 -12.48 15.75
CA LEU A 419 10.11 -13.19 15.43
C LEU A 419 9.85 -14.34 16.43
N SER A 420 10.86 -15.13 16.76
CA SER A 420 10.75 -16.24 17.71
C SER A 420 10.37 -15.76 19.11
N MET A 421 10.95 -14.64 19.56
CA MET A 421 10.60 -14.01 20.85
C MET A 421 9.16 -13.50 20.85
N LEU A 422 8.72 -12.85 19.77
CA LEU A 422 7.32 -12.43 19.64
C LEU A 422 6.37 -13.63 19.70
N LEU A 423 6.64 -14.68 18.90
CA LEU A 423 5.84 -15.91 18.86
C LEU A 423 5.73 -16.57 20.23
N GLN A 424 6.82 -16.58 21.00
CA GLN A 424 6.83 -17.11 22.35
C GLN A 424 5.88 -16.35 23.29
N VAL A 425 5.73 -15.03 23.13
CA VAL A 425 4.80 -14.21 23.92
C VAL A 425 3.36 -14.36 23.43
N VAL A 426 3.13 -14.30 22.12
CA VAL A 426 1.77 -14.25 21.57
C VAL A 426 1.03 -15.59 21.59
N LYS A 427 1.75 -16.71 21.75
CA LYS A 427 1.15 -18.06 21.81
C LYS A 427 0.14 -18.18 22.95
N ASP A 428 0.40 -17.55 24.09
CA ASP A 428 -0.44 -17.64 25.29
C ASP A 428 -1.80 -16.95 25.07
N TYR A 429 -1.83 -16.03 24.10
CA TYR A 429 -3.02 -15.29 23.68
C TYR A 429 -3.68 -15.85 22.41
N LYS A 430 -3.06 -16.87 21.80
CA LYS A 430 -3.50 -17.62 20.62
C LYS A 430 -3.65 -16.77 19.35
N LEU A 431 -2.78 -15.77 19.16
CA LEU A 431 -2.77 -14.94 17.94
C LEU A 431 -2.04 -15.67 16.82
N GLN A 432 -2.64 -15.80 15.64
CA GLN A 432 -1.96 -16.31 14.46
C GLN A 432 -1.14 -15.19 13.80
N ILE A 433 0.19 -15.35 13.74
CA ILE A 433 1.13 -14.40 13.18
C ILE A 433 1.46 -14.78 11.74
N PHE A 434 0.99 -13.97 10.80
CA PHE A 434 1.38 -13.99 9.41
C PHE A 434 2.70 -13.24 9.27
N PHE A 435 3.72 -13.92 8.75
CA PHE A 435 5.00 -13.28 8.48
C PHE A 435 5.45 -13.53 7.06
N SER A 436 6.14 -12.56 6.47
CA SER A 436 6.71 -12.67 5.14
C SER A 436 8.18 -12.30 5.19
N PHE A 437 8.92 -12.86 4.26
CA PHE A 437 10.33 -12.56 4.13
C PHE A 437 10.56 -11.17 3.52
N GLU A 438 11.79 -10.68 3.62
CA GLU A 438 12.24 -9.41 3.01
C GLU A 438 11.79 -9.28 1.56
N THR A 439 11.36 -8.07 1.20
CA THR A 439 10.89 -7.73 -0.14
C THR A 439 12.08 -7.64 -1.10
N GLY A 440 11.99 -8.32 -2.24
CA GLY A 440 13.06 -8.31 -3.24
C GLY A 440 12.83 -9.36 -4.33
N GLU A 441 13.66 -9.31 -5.37
CA GLU A 441 13.57 -10.23 -6.52
C GLU A 441 13.61 -11.70 -6.10
N GLU A 442 14.39 -12.01 -5.07
CA GLU A 442 14.55 -13.36 -4.52
C GLU A 442 13.30 -13.88 -3.80
N THR A 443 12.31 -13.04 -3.49
CA THR A 443 11.10 -13.45 -2.78
C THR A 443 9.84 -13.40 -3.63
N THR A 444 9.96 -13.18 -4.95
CA THR A 444 8.85 -13.04 -5.90
C THR A 444 8.30 -14.37 -6.43
N PHE A 445 7.16 -14.30 -7.14
CA PHE A 445 6.62 -15.43 -7.92
C PHE A 445 7.62 -15.98 -8.93
N ASN A 446 8.40 -15.13 -9.60
CA ASN A 446 9.43 -15.54 -10.55
C ASN A 446 10.54 -16.36 -9.88
N SER A 447 11.06 -15.88 -8.75
CA SER A 447 12.10 -16.61 -8.00
C SER A 447 11.56 -17.94 -7.46
N MET A 448 10.35 -17.95 -6.89
CA MET A 448 9.73 -19.17 -6.39
C MET A 448 9.43 -20.19 -7.51
N ALA A 449 9.04 -19.73 -8.71
CA ALA A 449 8.80 -20.59 -9.86
C ALA A 449 10.08 -21.29 -10.36
N THR A 450 11.26 -20.72 -10.07
CA THR A 450 12.57 -21.22 -10.51
C THR A 450 13.29 -22.00 -9.42
N SER A 451 13.37 -21.43 -8.22
CA SER A 451 14.14 -21.97 -7.09
C SER A 451 13.32 -22.85 -6.14
N GLY A 452 11.98 -22.85 -6.27
CA GLY A 452 11.08 -23.59 -5.38
C GLY A 452 10.95 -23.00 -3.98
N ILE A 453 10.46 -23.83 -3.05
CA ILE A 453 10.10 -23.40 -1.69
C ILE A 453 11.10 -23.80 -0.60
N ASP A 454 12.09 -24.64 -0.92
CA ASP A 454 12.95 -25.26 0.09
C ASP A 454 13.73 -24.20 0.91
N LYS A 455 14.20 -23.11 0.29
CA LYS A 455 14.89 -22.02 0.99
C LYS A 455 14.08 -21.41 2.13
N TYR A 456 12.76 -21.28 1.95
CA TYR A 456 11.86 -20.73 2.97
C TYR A 456 11.63 -21.74 4.10
N MET A 457 11.50 -23.02 3.74
CA MET A 457 11.34 -24.11 4.69
C MET A 457 12.55 -24.24 5.59
N ASP A 458 13.75 -24.24 5.01
CA ASP A 458 15.01 -24.37 5.73
C ASP A 458 15.17 -23.22 6.71
N LYS A 459 14.88 -21.99 6.28
CA LYS A 459 14.93 -20.80 7.16
C LYS A 459 13.90 -20.85 8.28
N CYS A 460 12.71 -21.42 8.05
CA CYS A 460 11.68 -21.61 9.07
C CYS A 460 11.97 -22.78 10.02
N GLY A 461 12.98 -23.61 9.78
CA GLY A 461 13.25 -24.82 10.57
C GLY A 461 13.38 -24.56 12.07
N VAL A 462 13.87 -23.39 12.48
CA VAL A 462 13.99 -22.98 13.89
C VAL A 462 12.65 -22.72 14.59
N LEU A 463 11.60 -22.45 13.81
CA LEU A 463 10.25 -22.15 14.29
C LEU A 463 9.34 -23.38 14.36
N VAL A 464 9.77 -24.54 13.81
CA VAL A 464 8.97 -25.78 13.76
C VAL A 464 9.20 -26.62 15.03
N ARG A 465 8.19 -27.41 15.42
CA ARG A 465 8.20 -28.28 16.63
C ARG A 465 8.37 -27.49 17.93
N LYS A 466 7.83 -26.28 17.96
CA LYS A 466 7.72 -25.41 19.14
C LYS A 466 6.24 -25.29 19.50
N GLU A 467 5.95 -24.97 20.76
CA GLU A 467 4.57 -24.75 21.20
C GLU A 467 3.88 -23.64 20.40
N TYR A 468 4.63 -22.60 20.01
CA TYR A 468 4.11 -21.50 19.21
C TYR A 468 3.99 -21.82 17.71
N SER A 469 4.46 -22.98 17.23
CA SER A 469 4.50 -23.29 15.78
C SER A 469 3.10 -23.24 15.15
N GLU A 470 2.06 -23.61 15.89
CA GLU A 470 0.67 -23.56 15.39
C GLU A 470 0.14 -22.15 15.10
N TYR A 471 0.80 -21.14 15.65
CA TYR A 471 0.47 -19.74 15.49
C TYR A 471 1.35 -19.04 14.46
N ALA A 472 2.42 -19.67 13.98
CA ALA A 472 3.33 -19.09 13.00
C ALA A 472 2.90 -19.45 11.57
N VAL A 473 2.71 -18.45 10.71
CA VAL A 473 2.21 -18.62 9.34
C VAL A 473 3.15 -17.93 8.33
N PRO A 474 4.11 -18.65 7.73
CA PRO A 474 4.98 -18.08 6.69
C PRO A 474 4.18 -17.85 5.41
N CYS A 475 4.23 -16.63 4.88
CA CYS A 475 3.50 -16.22 3.69
C CYS A 475 4.46 -16.03 2.52
N ILE A 476 4.20 -16.73 1.40
CA ILE A 476 5.05 -16.72 0.20
C ILE A 476 4.23 -16.86 -1.08
N PRO A 477 4.74 -16.40 -2.23
CA PRO A 477 5.82 -15.42 -2.39
C PRO A 477 5.31 -13.99 -2.14
N ASN A 478 6.23 -13.03 -2.06
CA ASN A 478 5.93 -11.60 -2.07
C ASN A 478 5.44 -11.14 -3.47
N PHE A 479 4.72 -10.03 -3.49
CA PHE A 479 4.08 -9.50 -4.69
C PHE A 479 4.93 -8.40 -5.33
N THR A 480 4.98 -8.37 -6.65
CA THR A 480 5.72 -7.39 -7.45
C THR A 480 4.79 -6.28 -7.97
N VAL A 481 5.08 -5.05 -7.57
CA VAL A 481 4.41 -3.84 -8.08
C VAL A 481 5.18 -3.28 -9.28
N ILE A 482 6.50 -3.08 -9.13
CA ILE A 482 7.41 -2.71 -10.21
C ILE A 482 8.56 -3.71 -10.21
N PRO A 483 8.76 -4.50 -11.27
CA PRO A 483 9.90 -5.41 -11.34
C PRO A 483 11.18 -4.63 -11.67
N LYS A 484 12.34 -5.09 -11.16
CA LYS A 484 13.59 -4.34 -11.29
C LYS A 484 14.01 -4.14 -12.74
N ASP A 485 13.73 -5.09 -13.62
CA ASP A 485 14.09 -5.08 -15.05
C ASP A 485 13.22 -4.12 -15.90
N LYS A 486 12.05 -3.70 -15.40
CA LYS A 486 11.14 -2.76 -16.08
C LYS A 486 10.92 -1.46 -15.32
N SER A 487 11.94 -1.03 -14.58
CA SER A 487 11.87 0.09 -13.65
C SER A 487 12.44 1.41 -14.18
N GLY A 488 12.85 1.43 -15.46
CA GLY A 488 13.43 2.61 -16.08
C GLY A 488 12.38 3.68 -16.37
N VAL A 489 12.58 4.87 -15.82
CA VAL A 489 11.78 6.07 -16.06
C VAL A 489 12.57 7.01 -16.95
N VAL A 490 11.98 7.45 -18.06
CA VAL A 490 12.60 8.48 -18.91
C VAL A 490 12.21 9.84 -18.36
N ILE A 491 13.20 10.63 -17.94
CA ILE A 491 12.95 11.99 -17.43
C ILE A 491 12.83 12.95 -18.62
N ASP A 492 13.92 13.11 -19.36
CA ASP A 492 14.00 13.88 -20.60
C ASP A 492 15.34 13.62 -21.30
N THR A 493 15.58 14.29 -22.43
CA THR A 493 16.84 14.25 -23.17
C THR A 493 17.60 15.57 -23.03
N LYS A 494 18.94 15.51 -23.02
CA LYS A 494 19.78 16.71 -23.03
C LYS A 494 19.54 17.57 -24.28
N MET A 495 19.69 18.88 -24.11
CA MET A 495 19.69 19.82 -25.21
C MET A 495 21.10 20.06 -25.73
N LEU A 496 21.20 20.18 -27.05
CA LEU A 496 22.41 20.51 -27.77
C LEU A 496 22.21 21.79 -28.56
N GLN A 497 23.25 22.62 -28.57
CA GLN A 497 23.34 23.74 -29.50
C GLN A 497 23.96 23.23 -30.80
N THR A 498 23.21 23.37 -31.89
CA THR A 498 23.62 23.01 -33.25
C THR A 498 23.76 24.27 -34.11
N GLU A 499 24.38 24.15 -35.29
CA GLU A 499 24.54 25.26 -36.23
C GLU A 499 23.19 25.85 -36.67
N ASP A 500 22.14 25.03 -36.71
CA ASP A 500 20.76 25.39 -37.11
C ASP A 500 19.83 25.71 -35.91
N GLY A 501 20.39 25.96 -34.71
CA GLY A 501 19.63 26.31 -33.51
C GLY A 501 19.70 25.27 -32.39
N VAL A 502 18.69 25.21 -31.51
CA VAL A 502 18.66 24.30 -30.35
C VAL A 502 17.79 23.07 -30.63
N THR A 503 18.34 21.88 -30.42
CA THR A 503 17.62 20.61 -30.60
C THR A 503 17.82 19.67 -29.41
N LEU A 504 16.86 18.76 -29.21
CA LEU A 504 17.03 17.65 -28.27
C LEU A 504 17.97 16.61 -28.90
N SER A 505 18.93 16.13 -28.12
CA SER A 505 19.83 15.07 -28.59
C SER A 505 19.05 13.82 -29.00
N LYS A 506 19.55 13.12 -30.02
CA LYS A 506 19.01 11.82 -30.46
C LYS A 506 19.90 10.66 -29.98
N GLU A 507 21.03 10.97 -29.37
CA GLU A 507 21.99 9.99 -28.87
C GLU A 507 21.43 9.26 -27.65
N LYS A 508 21.62 7.94 -27.60
CA LYS A 508 21.12 7.13 -26.49
C LYS A 508 21.75 7.51 -25.15
N GLU A 509 22.98 8.05 -25.18
CA GLU A 509 23.74 8.44 -24.00
C GLU A 509 23.19 9.72 -23.34
N ASP A 510 22.47 10.54 -24.09
CA ASP A 510 21.92 11.82 -23.64
C ASP A 510 20.50 11.71 -23.08
N ILE A 511 19.90 10.53 -23.14
CA ILE A 511 18.60 10.24 -22.53
C ILE A 511 18.79 10.04 -21.03
N LEU A 512 18.31 11.01 -20.22
CA LEU A 512 18.37 10.89 -18.77
C LEU A 512 17.27 9.94 -18.29
N LYS A 513 17.70 8.78 -17.78
CA LYS A 513 16.83 7.80 -17.12
C LYS A 513 17.08 7.73 -15.62
N LEU A 514 16.00 7.56 -14.87
CA LEU A 514 16.00 7.18 -13.45
C LEU A 514 15.60 5.71 -13.34
N TRP A 515 16.23 4.97 -12.43
CA TRP A 515 15.93 3.55 -12.23
C TRP A 515 15.32 3.39 -10.85
N ILE A 516 14.05 2.99 -10.80
CA ILE A 516 13.39 2.68 -9.53
C ILE A 516 13.87 1.29 -9.10
N GLU A 517 14.54 1.15 -7.97
CA GLU A 517 14.76 -0.20 -7.45
C GLU A 517 13.41 -0.89 -7.26
N GLY A 518 13.22 -2.08 -7.83
CA GLY A 518 11.92 -2.76 -7.86
C GLY A 518 11.14 -2.66 -6.54
N VAL A 519 9.82 -2.48 -6.66
CA VAL A 519 8.90 -2.20 -5.54
C VAL A 519 8.02 -3.41 -5.33
N TYR A 520 7.97 -3.90 -4.09
CA TYR A 520 7.25 -5.13 -3.72
C TYR A 520 6.33 -4.93 -2.53
N ILE A 521 5.43 -5.91 -2.32
CA ILE A 521 4.52 -5.95 -1.18
C ILE A 521 4.72 -7.28 -0.45
N GLY A 522 4.92 -7.19 0.87
CA GLY A 522 5.05 -8.35 1.74
C GLY A 522 3.79 -9.23 1.72
N ALA A 523 3.97 -10.52 1.51
CA ALA A 523 2.88 -11.50 1.40
C ALA A 523 2.01 -11.57 2.68
N ALA A 524 2.58 -11.25 3.84
CA ALA A 524 1.89 -11.30 5.13
C ALA A 524 0.70 -10.34 5.19
N TYR A 525 0.81 -9.16 4.58
CA TYR A 525 -0.28 -8.18 4.53
C TYR A 525 -1.50 -8.73 3.78
N VAL A 526 -1.25 -9.31 2.59
CA VAL A 526 -2.31 -9.88 1.75
C VAL A 526 -2.92 -11.11 2.41
N ALA A 527 -2.10 -11.98 3.00
CA ALA A 527 -2.55 -13.20 3.66
C ALA A 527 -3.42 -12.88 4.89
N ALA A 528 -2.95 -12.00 5.77
CA ALA A 528 -3.74 -11.56 6.92
C ALA A 528 -5.01 -10.83 6.48
N GLY A 529 -4.93 -10.00 5.41
CA GLY A 529 -6.07 -9.26 4.87
C GLY A 529 -7.17 -10.19 4.33
N ILE A 530 -6.82 -11.19 3.53
CA ILE A 530 -7.82 -12.14 2.99
C ILE A 530 -8.42 -13.01 4.10
N VAL A 531 -7.58 -13.43 5.07
CA VAL A 531 -8.04 -14.20 6.24
C VAL A 531 -9.02 -13.39 7.08
N ALA A 532 -8.70 -12.12 7.35
CA ALA A 532 -9.55 -11.19 8.06
C ALA A 532 -10.85 -10.88 7.30
N ALA A 533 -10.80 -10.80 5.96
CA ALA A 533 -11.96 -10.53 5.13
C ALA A 533 -12.97 -11.69 5.16
N TYR A 534 -12.53 -12.93 4.97
CA TYR A 534 -13.44 -14.08 4.96
C TYR A 534 -14.01 -14.46 6.32
N GLN A 535 -13.55 -13.84 7.41
CA GLN A 535 -14.24 -13.92 8.69
C GLN A 535 -15.63 -13.29 8.63
N CYS A 536 -15.84 -12.29 7.77
CA CYS A 536 -17.12 -11.61 7.62
C CYS A 536 -18.12 -12.43 6.80
N SER A 537 -19.29 -12.69 7.38
CA SER A 537 -20.39 -13.39 6.69
C SER A 537 -20.87 -12.64 5.45
N GLU A 538 -20.95 -11.31 5.48
CA GLU A 538 -21.33 -10.51 4.29
C GLU A 538 -20.32 -10.62 3.15
N TYR A 539 -19.03 -10.74 3.44
CA TYR A 539 -18.01 -10.96 2.42
C TYR A 539 -18.12 -12.37 1.81
N LEU A 540 -18.31 -13.40 2.64
CA LEU A 540 -18.51 -14.77 2.15
C LEU A 540 -19.75 -14.89 1.25
N LYS A 541 -20.83 -14.15 1.54
CA LYS A 541 -22.06 -14.18 0.75
C LYS A 541 -21.91 -13.68 -0.69
N GLU A 542 -20.89 -12.88 -0.98
CA GLU A 542 -20.67 -12.41 -2.35
C GLU A 542 -20.31 -13.57 -3.30
N SER A 543 -19.66 -14.62 -2.76
CA SER A 543 -19.22 -15.77 -3.55
C SER A 543 -19.94 -17.08 -3.21
N PHE A 544 -20.63 -17.15 -2.07
CA PHE A 544 -21.33 -18.35 -1.58
C PHE A 544 -22.80 -18.07 -1.27
N LYS A 545 -23.69 -18.96 -1.73
CA LYS A 545 -25.15 -18.81 -1.51
C LYS A 545 -25.58 -19.19 -0.10
N SER A 546 -24.97 -20.23 0.46
CA SER A 546 -25.35 -20.81 1.75
C SER A 546 -24.44 -20.31 2.87
N VAL A 547 -24.62 -19.06 3.29
CA VAL A 547 -23.82 -18.45 4.37
C VAL A 547 -24.76 -17.95 5.47
N SER A 548 -24.49 -18.35 6.72
CA SER A 548 -25.21 -17.87 7.89
C SER A 548 -24.79 -16.44 8.24
N ARG A 549 -25.73 -15.59 8.63
CA ARG A 549 -25.42 -14.24 9.17
C ARG A 549 -24.83 -14.28 10.57
N GLU A 550 -25.16 -15.34 11.32
CA GLU A 550 -24.87 -15.43 12.75
C GLU A 550 -23.45 -15.89 13.06
N PHE A 551 -22.76 -16.51 12.09
CA PHE A 551 -21.45 -17.10 12.32
C PHE A 551 -20.33 -16.37 11.59
N PRO A 552 -19.16 -16.21 12.22
CA PRO A 552 -17.96 -15.79 11.52
C PRO A 552 -17.40 -16.94 10.65
N GLY A 553 -16.56 -16.59 9.69
CA GLY A 553 -15.84 -17.54 8.83
C GLY A 553 -14.67 -18.27 9.50
N VAL A 554 -14.72 -18.55 10.81
CA VAL A 554 -13.59 -19.16 11.56
C VAL A 554 -13.27 -20.59 11.14
N ARG A 555 -14.29 -21.35 10.71
CA ARG A 555 -14.15 -22.73 10.21
C ARG A 555 -13.97 -22.81 8.69
N PHE A 556 -14.07 -21.67 7.99
CA PHE A 556 -13.95 -21.61 6.54
C PHE A 556 -12.56 -22.07 6.11
N ASP A 557 -12.51 -23.15 5.33
CA ASP A 557 -11.28 -23.67 4.76
C ASP A 557 -11.11 -23.13 3.34
N ILE A 558 -10.18 -22.21 3.15
CA ILE A 558 -9.90 -21.62 1.83
C ILE A 558 -9.33 -22.66 0.84
N GLU A 559 -8.74 -23.76 1.33
CA GLU A 559 -8.22 -24.85 0.48
C GLU A 559 -9.29 -25.84 0.03
N ALA A 560 -10.48 -25.82 0.64
CA ALA A 560 -11.52 -26.81 0.34
C ALA A 560 -12.19 -26.55 -1.02
N GLY A 561 -12.21 -27.57 -1.88
CA GLY A 561 -12.91 -27.53 -3.16
C GLY A 561 -12.47 -26.37 -4.06
N ASP A 562 -13.42 -25.53 -4.47
CA ASP A 562 -13.19 -24.34 -5.30
C ASP A 562 -13.11 -23.04 -4.49
N ASN A 563 -12.97 -23.12 -3.16
CA ASN A 563 -12.98 -21.96 -2.28
C ASN A 563 -11.87 -20.96 -2.61
N GLY A 564 -10.62 -21.40 -2.81
CA GLY A 564 -9.50 -20.54 -3.19
C GLY A 564 -9.65 -19.89 -4.58
N LEU A 565 -10.49 -20.45 -5.45
CA LEU A 565 -10.85 -19.89 -6.76
C LEU A 565 -12.00 -18.86 -6.67
N ARG A 566 -12.84 -18.96 -5.63
CA ARG A 566 -13.92 -18.01 -5.30
C ARG A 566 -13.41 -16.85 -4.46
N MET A 567 -12.47 -17.11 -3.55
CA MET A 567 -11.85 -16.15 -2.65
C MET A 567 -10.46 -15.79 -3.16
N VAL A 568 -10.47 -14.97 -4.22
CA VAL A 568 -9.26 -14.48 -4.85
C VAL A 568 -8.78 -13.20 -4.18
N THR A 569 -7.48 -12.96 -4.22
CA THR A 569 -6.91 -11.68 -3.75
C THR A 569 -7.32 -10.54 -4.68
N THR A 570 -7.07 -9.29 -4.28
CA THR A 570 -7.20 -8.13 -5.18
C THR A 570 -6.00 -7.93 -6.11
N MET A 571 -4.97 -8.78 -6.01
CA MET A 571 -3.77 -8.67 -6.81
C MET A 571 -3.93 -9.32 -8.18
N ALA A 572 -3.46 -8.65 -9.22
CA ALA A 572 -3.38 -9.20 -10.56
C ALA A 572 -2.31 -10.30 -10.64
N LYS A 573 -2.47 -11.20 -11.61
CA LYS A 573 -1.46 -12.21 -11.93
C LYS A 573 -0.10 -11.59 -12.23
N GLU A 574 0.94 -12.31 -11.87
CA GLU A 574 2.34 -11.91 -12.10
C GLU A 574 3.02 -12.79 -13.15
N ILE A 575 2.74 -14.09 -13.10
CA ILE A 575 3.31 -15.11 -14.00
C ILE A 575 2.18 -15.96 -14.60
N SER A 576 2.52 -16.80 -15.59
CA SER A 576 1.56 -17.72 -16.23
C SER A 576 1.13 -18.91 -15.34
N GLY A 577 1.83 -19.15 -14.24
CA GLY A 577 1.61 -20.25 -13.30
C GLY A 577 2.90 -21.00 -12.97
N PHE A 578 2.85 -21.83 -11.93
CA PHE A 578 3.95 -22.71 -11.55
C PHE A 578 4.00 -23.97 -12.42
N THR A 579 5.21 -24.48 -12.63
CA THR A 579 5.41 -25.79 -13.28
C THR A 579 4.86 -26.91 -12.40
N ASN A 580 4.54 -28.06 -12.99
CA ASN A 580 4.03 -29.22 -12.24
C ASN A 580 5.00 -29.67 -11.15
N ASN A 581 6.31 -29.64 -11.41
CA ASN A 581 7.32 -29.99 -10.43
C ASN A 581 7.24 -29.10 -9.16
N ILE A 582 7.02 -27.80 -9.33
CA ILE A 582 6.87 -26.87 -8.20
C ILE A 582 5.56 -27.12 -7.47
N LYS A 583 4.46 -27.36 -8.19
CA LYS A 583 3.16 -27.71 -7.59
C LYS A 583 3.23 -28.99 -6.77
N ASP A 584 3.86 -30.03 -7.31
CA ASP A 584 4.05 -31.32 -6.65
C ASP A 584 4.93 -31.16 -5.40
N ALA A 585 5.97 -30.32 -5.47
CA ALA A 585 6.78 -29.98 -4.31
C ALA A 585 5.97 -29.27 -3.22
N ILE A 586 5.14 -28.28 -3.58
CA ILE A 586 4.28 -27.57 -2.64
C ILE A 586 3.26 -28.54 -2.00
N ASN A 587 2.62 -29.40 -2.79
CA ASN A 587 1.63 -30.36 -2.29
C ASN A 587 2.25 -31.43 -1.38
N ARG A 588 3.45 -31.91 -1.71
CA ARG A 588 4.16 -32.89 -0.89
C ARG A 588 4.61 -32.32 0.45
N LYS A 589 5.04 -31.05 0.47
CA LYS A 589 5.56 -30.39 1.67
C LYS A 589 4.45 -29.78 2.53
N ASN A 590 3.33 -29.39 1.93
CA ASN A 590 2.21 -28.67 2.56
C ASN A 590 2.67 -27.47 3.41
N PHE A 591 3.66 -26.71 2.95
CA PHE A 591 4.30 -25.66 3.75
C PHE A 591 3.69 -24.28 3.51
N GLY A 592 3.30 -23.61 4.61
CA GLY A 592 3.00 -22.19 4.66
C GLY A 592 1.71 -21.74 3.97
N PHE A 593 1.54 -20.42 3.92
CA PHE A 593 0.52 -19.73 3.17
C PHE A 593 1.08 -19.38 1.79
N VAL A 594 0.68 -20.16 0.79
CA VAL A 594 1.24 -20.09 -0.57
C VAL A 594 0.23 -19.43 -1.51
N PHE A 595 0.61 -18.31 -2.10
CA PHE A 595 -0.13 -17.71 -3.20
C PHE A 595 0.23 -18.35 -4.53
N SER A 596 -0.71 -18.32 -5.48
CA SER A 596 -0.47 -18.78 -6.84
C SER A 596 -1.05 -17.86 -7.90
N SER A 597 -0.32 -17.75 -9.01
CA SER A 597 -0.67 -16.97 -10.19
C SER A 597 -1.19 -17.87 -11.33
N GLU A 598 -1.78 -19.03 -11.02
CA GLU A 598 -2.25 -20.01 -12.01
C GLU A 598 -3.30 -19.47 -12.97
N ASN A 599 -3.25 -19.96 -14.22
CA ASN A 599 -4.37 -19.93 -15.15
C ASN A 599 -5.46 -20.92 -14.73
N ALA A 600 -6.40 -20.42 -13.91
CA ALA A 600 -7.58 -21.15 -13.46
C ALA A 600 -8.86 -20.58 -14.07
N GLN A 601 -9.84 -21.47 -14.27
CA GLN A 601 -11.20 -21.11 -14.64
C GLN A 601 -12.18 -21.57 -13.56
N LEU A 602 -13.17 -20.74 -13.27
CA LEU A 602 -14.29 -21.08 -12.41
C LEU A 602 -15.58 -20.85 -13.18
N GLN A 603 -16.37 -21.91 -13.37
CA GLN A 603 -17.65 -21.87 -14.09
C GLN A 603 -17.53 -21.23 -15.50
N GLY A 604 -16.44 -21.56 -16.21
CA GLY A 604 -16.17 -21.04 -17.57
C GLY A 604 -15.67 -19.60 -17.62
N LYS A 605 -15.39 -18.95 -16.48
CA LYS A 605 -14.76 -17.62 -16.41
C LYS A 605 -13.31 -17.73 -15.98
N ASP A 606 -12.44 -17.04 -16.70
CA ASP A 606 -11.03 -16.94 -16.34
C ASP A 606 -10.84 -16.15 -15.05
N ILE A 607 -10.07 -16.72 -14.13
CA ILE A 607 -9.60 -16.00 -12.94
C ILE A 607 -8.34 -15.24 -13.34
N LYS A 608 -8.41 -13.91 -13.29
CA LYS A 608 -7.27 -13.02 -13.63
C LYS A 608 -6.51 -12.50 -12.41
N ARG A 609 -6.85 -13.00 -11.21
CA ARG A 609 -6.27 -12.58 -9.93
C ARG A 609 -5.46 -13.69 -9.31
N ILE A 610 -4.55 -13.32 -8.41
CA ILE A 610 -3.78 -14.28 -7.61
C ILE A 610 -4.72 -14.98 -6.63
N THR A 611 -4.57 -16.29 -6.53
CA THR A 611 -5.36 -17.16 -5.65
C THR A 611 -4.52 -17.66 -4.48
N VAL A 612 -5.18 -18.18 -3.45
CA VAL A 612 -4.51 -18.91 -2.36
C VAL A 612 -4.45 -20.38 -2.76
N TYR A 613 -3.24 -20.95 -2.78
CA TYR A 613 -2.98 -22.34 -3.14
C TYR A 613 -2.87 -23.24 -1.90
N LYS A 614 -2.24 -22.74 -0.84
CA LYS A 614 -2.15 -23.39 0.48
C LYS A 614 -2.28 -22.34 1.58
N ALA A 615 -2.83 -22.72 2.73
CA ALA A 615 -3.01 -21.90 3.92
C ALA A 615 -2.68 -22.73 5.18
N ARG A 616 -1.38 -22.91 5.43
CA ARG A 616 -0.85 -23.78 6.49
C ARG A 616 -0.04 -23.00 7.53
N SER A 617 -0.19 -23.38 8.79
CA SER A 617 0.68 -22.91 9.89
C SER A 617 1.95 -23.76 9.99
N LEU A 618 2.86 -23.47 10.92
CA LEU A 618 4.02 -24.33 11.19
C LEU A 618 3.72 -25.48 12.17
N ALA A 619 2.45 -25.68 12.58
CA ALA A 619 2.07 -26.88 13.34
C ALA A 619 2.30 -28.14 12.51
N SER A 620 3.06 -29.08 13.09
CA SER A 620 3.35 -30.36 12.47
C SER A 620 2.23 -31.36 12.78
N ALA A 621 1.73 -32.02 11.74
CA ALA A 621 0.83 -33.16 11.79
C ALA A 621 1.47 -34.37 11.09
N ASP A 622 0.85 -35.56 11.20
CA ASP A 622 1.37 -36.80 10.59
C ASP A 622 1.51 -36.70 9.06
N GLU A 623 0.71 -35.86 8.40
CA GLU A 623 0.69 -35.66 6.93
C GLU A 623 1.29 -34.31 6.45
N GLY A 624 2.08 -33.64 7.29
CA GLY A 624 2.74 -32.37 6.94
C GLY A 624 2.34 -31.24 7.90
N PHE A 625 1.98 -30.07 7.37
CA PHE A 625 1.55 -28.95 8.20
C PHE A 625 0.04 -28.76 8.24
N ASP A 626 -0.45 -28.28 9.38
CA ASP A 626 -1.88 -28.18 9.64
C ASP A 626 -2.54 -26.97 8.94
N PRO A 627 -3.77 -27.15 8.41
CA PRO A 627 -4.60 -26.05 7.91
C PRO A 627 -4.82 -24.96 8.95
N LEU A 628 -4.76 -23.70 8.51
CA LEU A 628 -4.96 -22.52 9.35
C LEU A 628 -6.29 -22.54 10.12
N TYR A 629 -7.37 -22.99 9.46
CA TYR A 629 -8.72 -22.96 10.02
C TYR A 629 -8.82 -23.84 11.28
N LYS A 630 -8.04 -24.92 11.41
CA LYS A 630 -8.11 -25.83 12.56
C LYS A 630 -7.76 -25.10 13.85
N THR A 631 -6.68 -24.34 13.84
CA THR A 631 -6.28 -23.51 14.99
C THR A 631 -7.28 -22.39 15.22
N LEU A 632 -7.75 -21.73 14.16
CA LEU A 632 -8.70 -20.62 14.28
C LEU A 632 -10.05 -21.04 14.90
N VAL A 633 -10.66 -22.13 14.41
CA VAL A 633 -11.93 -22.64 14.93
C VAL A 633 -11.76 -23.20 16.35
N SER A 634 -10.63 -23.83 16.66
CA SER A 634 -10.33 -24.33 18.01
C SER A 634 -10.26 -23.18 19.02
N THR A 635 -9.54 -22.11 18.69
CA THR A 635 -9.47 -20.89 19.52
C THR A 635 -10.84 -20.26 19.69
N TYR A 636 -11.66 -20.22 18.64
CA TYR A 636 -13.02 -19.70 18.73
C TYR A 636 -13.92 -20.54 19.65
N ILE A 637 -13.90 -21.86 19.51
CA ILE A 637 -14.67 -22.78 20.35
C ILE A 637 -14.26 -22.63 21.82
N GLU A 638 -12.96 -22.58 22.11
CA GLU A 638 -12.46 -22.42 23.47
C GLU A 638 -12.89 -21.10 24.11
N ARG A 639 -12.83 -19.98 23.37
CA ARG A 639 -13.29 -18.67 23.85
C ARG A 639 -14.79 -18.66 24.14
N ILE A 640 -15.60 -19.22 23.26
CA ILE A 640 -17.05 -19.36 23.48
C ILE A 640 -17.33 -20.28 24.68
N LEU A 641 -16.61 -21.38 24.80
CA LEU A 641 -16.75 -22.31 25.92
C LEU A 641 -16.41 -21.59 27.23
N ARG A 642 -15.28 -20.89 27.31
CA ARG A 642 -14.88 -20.12 28.49
C ARG A 642 -15.98 -19.14 28.91
N PHE A 643 -16.51 -18.37 27.97
CA PHE A 643 -17.56 -17.39 28.22
C PHE A 643 -18.87 -18.04 28.70
N GLN A 644 -19.38 -19.02 27.97
CA GLN A 644 -20.68 -19.62 28.27
C GLN A 644 -20.65 -20.47 29.55
N THR A 645 -19.47 -20.98 29.91
CA THR A 645 -19.31 -21.77 31.13
C THR A 645 -18.93 -20.93 32.35
N GLY A 646 -18.62 -19.65 32.16
CA GLY A 646 -18.18 -18.75 33.22
C GLY A 646 -16.83 -19.18 33.79
N ASP A 647 -15.82 -19.22 32.91
CA ASP A 647 -14.45 -19.70 33.18
C ASP A 647 -14.40 -21.20 33.53
N PHE A 648 -14.92 -22.04 32.64
CA PHE A 648 -14.79 -23.50 32.68
C PHE A 648 -15.36 -24.16 33.95
N LYS A 649 -16.51 -23.68 34.43
CA LYS A 649 -17.23 -24.33 35.55
C LYS A 649 -17.77 -25.69 35.13
N HIS A 650 -17.52 -26.70 35.95
CA HIS A 650 -17.86 -28.11 35.69
C HIS A 650 -19.30 -28.32 35.17
N ASP A 651 -20.31 -27.89 35.94
CA ASP A 651 -21.73 -28.10 35.58
C ASP A 651 -22.10 -27.45 34.24
N ASN A 652 -21.49 -26.30 33.95
CA ASN A 652 -21.76 -25.58 32.72
C ASN A 652 -21.07 -26.22 31.51
N ILE A 653 -19.90 -26.83 31.69
CA ILE A 653 -19.24 -27.63 30.64
C ILE A 653 -20.16 -28.80 30.25
N VAL A 654 -20.66 -29.55 31.23
CA VAL A 654 -21.60 -30.66 30.97
C VAL A 654 -22.84 -30.16 30.22
N LYS A 655 -23.39 -29.00 30.62
CA LYS A 655 -24.53 -28.38 29.93
C LYS A 655 -24.19 -27.96 28.50
N PHE A 656 -23.00 -27.41 28.25
CA PHE A 656 -22.52 -26.97 26.94
C PHE A 656 -22.50 -28.12 25.93
N PHE A 657 -22.01 -29.29 26.34
CA PHE A 657 -21.89 -30.48 25.51
C PHE A 657 -23.11 -31.42 25.56
N SER A 658 -24.15 -31.07 26.33
CA SER A 658 -25.36 -31.90 26.46
C SER A 658 -26.16 -32.00 25.14
N ASN A 659 -26.94 -33.07 25.00
CA ASN A 659 -27.86 -33.28 23.86
C ASN A 659 -29.15 -32.42 23.95
N ASN A 660 -29.21 -31.47 24.88
CA ASN A 660 -30.35 -30.55 24.96
C ASN A 660 -30.36 -29.65 23.71
N PRO A 661 -31.50 -29.47 23.01
CA PRO A 661 -31.58 -28.58 21.84
C PRO A 661 -31.08 -27.15 22.09
N ASN A 662 -31.15 -26.67 23.33
CA ASN A 662 -30.69 -25.33 23.70
C ASN A 662 -29.19 -25.24 24.04
N SER A 663 -28.48 -26.38 24.13
CA SER A 663 -27.04 -26.39 24.35
C SER A 663 -26.29 -25.80 23.15
N GLN A 664 -25.07 -25.31 23.38
CA GLN A 664 -24.31 -24.69 22.30
C GLN A 664 -23.84 -25.71 21.27
N LYS A 665 -23.44 -26.91 21.71
CA LYS A 665 -23.11 -28.01 20.80
C LYS A 665 -24.30 -28.35 19.90
N SER A 666 -25.49 -28.54 20.45
CA SER A 666 -26.69 -28.87 19.67
C SER A 666 -27.06 -27.77 18.68
N LYS A 667 -26.93 -26.50 19.07
CA LYS A 667 -27.15 -25.36 18.17
C LYS A 667 -26.21 -25.39 16.97
N TRP A 668 -24.91 -25.54 17.20
CA TRP A 668 -23.93 -25.63 16.10
C TRP A 668 -24.15 -26.85 15.20
N LEU A 669 -24.53 -28.00 15.77
CA LEU A 669 -24.89 -29.20 15.00
C LEU A 669 -26.15 -28.99 14.15
N SER A 670 -27.15 -28.28 14.67
CA SER A 670 -28.41 -28.01 13.96
C SER A 670 -28.23 -27.06 12.77
N THR A 671 -27.15 -26.27 12.76
CA THR A 671 -26.84 -25.29 11.71
C THR A 671 -25.82 -25.80 10.69
N ARG A 672 -25.61 -27.11 10.59
CA ARG A 672 -24.75 -27.69 9.54
C ARG A 672 -25.24 -27.32 8.14
N GLY A 673 -24.32 -27.28 7.18
CA GLY A 673 -24.61 -27.03 5.76
C GLY A 673 -24.40 -25.58 5.29
N PHE A 674 -24.19 -24.63 6.20
CA PHE A 674 -23.66 -23.30 5.81
C PHE A 674 -22.15 -23.34 5.64
N THR A 675 -21.62 -22.57 4.69
CA THR A 675 -20.19 -22.44 4.39
C THR A 675 -19.36 -22.00 5.62
N ASN A 676 -19.95 -21.18 6.49
CA ASN A 676 -19.35 -20.67 7.73
C ASN A 676 -19.89 -21.36 9.00
N SER A 677 -20.46 -22.56 8.89
CA SER A 677 -20.86 -23.33 10.07
C SER A 677 -19.64 -23.64 10.94
N ILE A 678 -19.79 -23.49 12.27
CA ILE A 678 -18.70 -23.79 13.23
C ILE A 678 -18.35 -25.28 13.22
N ILE A 679 -19.36 -26.15 13.05
CA ILE A 679 -19.20 -27.59 12.85
C ILE A 679 -19.68 -27.90 11.43
N GLN A 680 -18.81 -28.51 10.61
CA GLN A 680 -19.19 -29.00 9.28
C GLN A 680 -19.52 -30.49 9.28
N ASP A 681 -19.91 -31.02 8.11
CA ASP A 681 -20.10 -32.45 7.92
C ASP A 681 -18.76 -33.17 8.08
N GLY A 682 -18.72 -34.22 8.90
CA GLY A 682 -17.49 -34.92 9.27
C GLY A 682 -16.76 -34.35 10.50
N ASP A 683 -17.20 -33.20 11.02
CA ASP A 683 -16.71 -32.64 12.27
C ASP A 683 -17.58 -33.09 13.48
N ASP A 684 -16.95 -33.30 14.63
CA ASP A 684 -17.64 -33.52 15.92
C ASP A 684 -16.79 -32.97 17.08
N MET A 685 -17.39 -32.88 18.27
CA MET A 685 -16.70 -32.46 19.48
C MET A 685 -17.10 -33.34 20.66
N SER A 686 -16.13 -33.92 21.36
CA SER A 686 -16.33 -34.64 22.61
C SER A 686 -15.56 -34.00 23.75
N PHE A 687 -15.88 -34.40 24.97
CA PHE A 687 -15.16 -33.97 26.16
C PHE A 687 -15.01 -35.13 27.13
N MET A 688 -13.93 -35.11 27.90
CA MET A 688 -13.64 -36.02 29.00
C MET A 688 -13.17 -35.19 30.19
N ILE A 689 -13.85 -35.35 31.33
CA ILE A 689 -13.44 -34.69 32.58
C ILE A 689 -12.70 -35.72 33.42
N ASP A 690 -11.47 -35.37 33.82
CA ASP A 690 -10.73 -36.09 34.85
C ASP A 690 -10.93 -35.39 36.21
N ASP A 691 -11.83 -35.96 37.02
CA ASP A 691 -12.16 -35.46 38.35
C ASP A 691 -10.97 -35.47 39.33
N LYS A 692 -9.91 -36.24 39.04
CA LYS A 692 -8.71 -36.33 39.89
C LYS A 692 -7.75 -35.17 39.65
N SER A 693 -7.55 -34.79 38.38
CA SER A 693 -6.64 -33.70 37.98
C SER A 693 -7.35 -32.36 37.82
N ASN A 694 -8.69 -32.32 37.87
CA ASN A 694 -9.52 -31.16 37.53
C ASN A 694 -9.27 -30.64 36.10
N LEU A 695 -8.88 -31.53 35.19
CA LEU A 695 -8.68 -31.20 33.78
C LEU A 695 -9.88 -31.68 32.97
N CYS A 696 -10.34 -30.84 32.06
CA CYS A 696 -11.26 -31.23 31.00
C CYS A 696 -10.47 -31.32 29.70
N GLN A 697 -10.42 -32.50 29.11
CA GLN A 697 -9.94 -32.72 27.76
C GLN A 697 -11.12 -32.57 26.81
N ILE A 698 -10.94 -31.82 25.73
CA ILE A 698 -11.93 -31.57 24.69
C ILE A 698 -11.33 -32.04 23.38
N ASP A 699 -11.98 -33.00 22.75
CA ASP A 699 -11.52 -33.55 21.48
C ASP A 699 -12.34 -32.91 20.36
N LEU A 700 -11.66 -32.16 19.51
CA LEU A 700 -12.25 -31.57 18.31
C LEU A 700 -11.88 -32.45 17.12
N VAL A 701 -12.88 -33.10 16.53
CA VAL A 701 -12.71 -33.96 15.36
C VAL A 701 -12.95 -33.11 14.10
N PHE A 702 -11.96 -33.05 13.22
CA PHE A 702 -12.03 -32.39 11.91
C PHE A 702 -11.79 -33.42 10.80
N ASN A 703 -12.86 -33.90 10.16
CA ASN A 703 -12.79 -34.91 9.10
C ASN A 703 -11.89 -36.11 9.45
N GLY A 704 -12.03 -36.63 10.68
CA GLY A 704 -11.25 -37.77 11.19
C GLY A 704 -9.92 -37.43 11.87
N ASN A 705 -9.41 -36.19 11.74
CA ASN A 705 -8.26 -35.73 12.52
C ASN A 705 -8.71 -35.17 13.87
N VAL A 706 -8.17 -35.69 14.97
CA VAL A 706 -8.52 -35.23 16.32
C VAL A 706 -7.51 -34.19 16.78
N LYS A 707 -7.99 -33.01 17.21
CA LYS A 707 -7.22 -31.99 17.91
C LYS A 707 -7.70 -31.89 19.34
N ASN A 708 -6.80 -32.13 20.28
CA ASN A 708 -7.11 -32.11 21.71
C ASN A 708 -6.87 -30.70 22.27
N LEU A 709 -7.82 -30.22 23.06
CA LEU A 709 -7.70 -29.02 23.88
C LEU A 709 -7.79 -29.40 25.34
N GLU A 710 -6.92 -28.83 26.18
CA GLU A 710 -6.94 -29.06 27.61
C GLU A 710 -7.31 -27.76 28.34
N VAL A 711 -8.32 -27.83 29.21
CA VAL A 711 -8.74 -26.69 30.03
C VAL A 711 -8.84 -27.08 31.50
N MET A 712 -8.40 -26.20 32.40
CA MET A 712 -8.54 -26.40 33.85
C MET A 712 -9.96 -26.08 34.30
N ILE A 713 -10.56 -26.97 35.08
CA ILE A 713 -11.92 -26.82 35.61
C ILE A 713 -11.90 -25.97 36.89
N THR A 714 -12.73 -24.92 36.90
CA THR A 714 -12.95 -24.13 38.10
C THR A 714 -14.03 -24.81 38.96
N LYS A 715 -13.66 -25.36 40.13
CA LYS A 715 -14.65 -25.87 41.10
C LYS A 715 -15.41 -24.68 41.70
N GLY A 716 -16.72 -24.66 41.53
CA GLY A 716 -17.56 -23.61 42.11
C GLY A 716 -17.38 -23.55 43.62
N THR A 717 -16.96 -22.39 44.13
CA THR A 717 -17.11 -22.07 45.55
C THR A 717 -18.59 -22.14 45.89
N THR A 718 -18.96 -23.12 46.69
CA THR A 718 -20.28 -23.19 47.29
C THR A 718 -20.45 -21.93 48.14
N PRO A 719 -21.56 -21.17 48.04
CA PRO A 719 -21.80 -20.09 48.98
C PRO A 719 -21.88 -20.72 50.37
N VAL A 720 -20.97 -20.32 51.26
CA VAL A 720 -21.07 -20.62 52.68
C VAL A 720 -22.42 -20.06 53.11
N LYS A 721 -23.37 -20.95 53.42
CA LYS A 721 -24.63 -20.56 54.06
C LYS A 721 -24.25 -19.86 55.38
N ALA A 722 -24.90 -18.73 55.59
CA ALA A 722 -24.75 -17.78 56.70
C ALA A 722 -24.43 -18.41 58.06
#